data_AF-A0A366JAR8-F1
#
_entry.id   AF-A0A366JAR8-F1
#
_cell.length_a   1.000
_cell.length_b   1.000
_cell.length_c   1.000
_cell.angle_alpha   90.00
_cell.angle_beta   90.00
_cell.angle_gamma   90.00
#
_symmetry.space_group_name_H-M   'P 1'
#
loop_
_entity.id
_entity.type
_entity.pdbx_description
1 polymer ?
#
loop_
_entity_poly.entity_id
_entity_poly.type
_entity_poly.pdbx_seq_one_letter_code
_entity_poly.pdbx_strand_id
1 'polypeptide(L)'
;MDITTHINAFPFMADIDAELASSLTNLASIKTLTAGDILAKQFEIGQNIYFLLEGEVAISVPLQDTGKSYNVGMISNILSPIGWSAFRHPSRYATTFTATKSSKLLYWPIVELQKILNANLPFASQFLQFVYQESLPVLTNVQNQTRPFFSNESLAFEETRPLIDSETQVHALKDAISLLNYAPFCETFTQAEIHTLAKKSSILLAHQGDILSQQDQPANGLYILIKGKVVISYQTDSGDIITTRTISRSGTVLAWATQNKEMKNRTSIISSRDSSVLFIKRDDLLEIFEDNPKFSVKYLYRLIWLIGAHLLAARMRYLSQIANDEVLAVSNVIDQNAALLPVSSPLYKVSELLKSAITTDEAFGVLYKCLHFGCVLERTISGMCLDILKDLQRENAFYRHLQNVYDTINNLPKETPALDARRLGTELFKQAFQQVPYVVKGLENLPQKAGSLFIYNHLLGSPTNRLPNGFRFSMDAQFISSMIIDKQYGISGQRVVRRSKESEFWRDDFYGKFGNIFINSWEGLTKGTPEYDEFIKQSQDTLCQNFPLMISPEGQSFSTQQSPGALLPHAFELAGSMETEEPWIVPIVVANFDKRADHNLYTVIIKPAFKLSSKVDYKDKKALAEFLVSYQEEYKGYVNEAVELSREIRQYPIFSGKNGYRSNVMSLNQIDVEFESDVRELEFHLAYQEYKEQPVAFYGSSTVRLWNDFTHNFRDKNAINLGFSGATLEACVYYFERIILPHKPRSLVIYAGDNDIGNHCNSNKVVDLYIELLQKIDRHLPGIPVTLISIKCSPTRLKMRKTIELTNNQLIRLAKTRPNTQYVDLFSTLLDKHGEIKENLFEGDKLHLNSKAYELWSTKLLETESFIFQK
;
A
#
# COMPACT_ATOMS: atom_id res chain seq x y z
N MET A 1 -20.25 37.94 -33.56
CA MET A 1 -21.04 36.73 -33.23
C MET A 1 -21.93 37.09 -32.06
N ASP A 2 -23.22 36.78 -32.15
CA ASP A 2 -24.18 37.10 -31.11
C ASP A 2 -23.89 36.23 -29.87
N ILE A 3 -23.37 36.86 -28.81
CA ILE A 3 -23.09 36.23 -27.52
C ILE A 3 -24.34 35.49 -27.01
N THR A 4 -25.52 36.03 -27.30
CA THR A 4 -26.83 35.47 -26.94
C THR A 4 -27.01 34.06 -27.50
N THR A 5 -26.61 33.80 -28.74
CA THR A 5 -26.72 32.46 -29.35
C THR A 5 -25.85 31.43 -28.62
N HIS A 6 -24.64 31.81 -28.19
CA HIS A 6 -23.75 30.90 -27.47
C HIS A 6 -24.21 30.66 -26.03
N ILE A 7 -24.74 31.67 -25.36
CA ILE A 7 -25.26 31.52 -24.00
C ILE A 7 -26.51 30.64 -24.01
N ASN A 8 -27.43 30.84 -24.94
CA ASN A 8 -28.65 30.03 -25.02
C ASN A 8 -28.40 28.54 -25.30
N ALA A 9 -27.17 28.16 -25.69
CA ALA A 9 -26.77 26.76 -25.81
C ALA A 9 -26.51 26.06 -24.46
N PHE A 10 -26.37 26.82 -23.36
CA PHE A 10 -26.17 26.23 -22.04
C PHE A 10 -27.50 25.69 -21.49
N PRO A 11 -27.55 24.43 -21.00
CA PRO A 11 -28.79 23.82 -20.53
C PRO A 11 -29.52 24.60 -19.43
N PHE A 12 -28.77 25.26 -18.54
CA PHE A 12 -29.35 26.04 -17.45
C PHE A 12 -30.04 27.34 -17.91
N MET A 13 -29.92 27.74 -19.18
CA MET A 13 -30.60 28.94 -19.70
C MET A 13 -32.06 28.69 -20.06
N ALA A 14 -32.48 27.42 -20.16
CA ALA A 14 -33.84 27.08 -20.57
C ALA A 14 -34.91 27.49 -19.54
N ASP A 15 -34.55 27.53 -18.25
CA ASP A 15 -35.49 27.65 -17.13
C ASP A 15 -35.36 28.97 -16.35
N ILE A 16 -34.63 29.96 -16.90
CA ILE A 16 -34.45 31.26 -16.24
C ILE A 16 -35.34 32.35 -16.83
N ASP A 17 -35.70 33.33 -16.01
CA ASP A 17 -36.47 34.48 -16.45
C ASP A 17 -35.66 35.43 -17.36
N ALA A 18 -36.36 36.29 -18.10
CA ALA A 18 -35.77 37.17 -19.10
C ALA A 18 -34.80 38.22 -18.50
N GLU A 19 -35.02 38.65 -17.25
CA GLU A 19 -34.17 39.64 -16.57
C GLU A 19 -32.83 39.01 -16.18
N LEU A 20 -32.86 37.80 -15.62
CA LEU A 20 -31.68 37.02 -15.32
C LEU A 20 -30.92 36.63 -16.60
N ALA A 21 -31.62 36.21 -17.64
CA ALA A 21 -31.01 35.90 -18.94
C ALA A 21 -30.30 37.11 -19.56
N SER A 22 -30.93 38.29 -19.49
CA SER A 22 -30.31 39.54 -19.92
C SER A 22 -29.08 39.88 -19.07
N SER A 23 -29.17 39.72 -17.75
CA SER A 23 -28.06 39.97 -16.82
C SER A 23 -26.85 39.07 -17.10
N LEU A 24 -27.06 37.77 -17.30
CA LEU A 24 -26.01 36.82 -17.66
C LEU A 24 -25.40 37.11 -19.03
N THR A 25 -26.23 37.54 -19.99
CA THR A 25 -25.76 37.92 -21.34
C THR A 25 -24.92 39.18 -21.32
N ASN A 26 -25.34 40.20 -20.57
CA ASN A 26 -24.59 41.45 -20.40
C ASN A 26 -23.28 41.24 -19.65
N LEU A 27 -23.23 40.26 -18.74
CA LEU A 27 -22.03 39.94 -17.96
C LEU A 27 -21.02 39.06 -18.72
N ALA A 28 -21.47 38.31 -19.72
CA ALA A 28 -20.63 37.38 -20.46
C ALA A 28 -19.71 38.09 -21.47
N SER A 29 -18.60 37.43 -21.80
CA SER A 29 -17.72 37.85 -22.88
C SER A 29 -17.11 36.66 -23.61
N ILE A 30 -16.68 36.87 -24.85
CA ILE A 30 -15.98 35.84 -25.65
C ILE A 30 -14.50 36.21 -25.75
N LYS A 31 -13.63 35.23 -25.48
CA LYS A 31 -12.19 35.32 -25.70
C LYS A 31 -11.79 34.36 -26.82
N THR A 32 -11.11 34.88 -27.84
CA THR A 32 -10.50 34.07 -28.90
C THR A 32 -9.01 33.93 -28.61
N LEU A 33 -8.49 32.72 -28.76
CA LEU A 33 -7.10 32.37 -28.59
C LEU A 33 -6.58 31.74 -29.88
N THR A 34 -5.34 32.04 -30.23
CA THR A 34 -4.57 31.36 -31.26
C THR A 34 -3.71 30.25 -30.64
N ALA A 35 -3.16 29.36 -31.47
CA ALA A 35 -2.29 28.29 -30.97
C ALA A 35 -1.06 28.87 -30.24
N GLY A 36 -0.82 28.41 -29.01
CA GLY A 36 0.25 28.89 -28.14
C GLY A 36 -0.17 29.99 -27.15
N ASP A 37 -1.34 30.61 -27.33
CA ASP A 37 -1.82 31.63 -26.40
C ASP A 37 -2.16 31.03 -25.03
N ILE A 38 -1.67 31.69 -23.98
CA ILE A 38 -1.95 31.31 -22.59
C ILE A 38 -3.27 31.96 -22.16
N LEU A 39 -4.24 31.14 -21.80
CA LEU A 39 -5.52 31.59 -21.26
C LEU A 39 -5.36 32.13 -19.83
N ALA A 40 -4.67 31.37 -19.00
CA ALA A 40 -4.41 31.63 -17.58
C ALA A 40 -3.22 30.81 -17.10
N LYS A 41 -2.39 31.34 -16.19
CA LYS A 41 -1.27 30.61 -15.59
C LYS A 41 -1.64 30.07 -14.20
N GLN A 42 -0.97 28.99 -13.82
CA GLN A 42 -1.01 28.49 -12.45
C GLN A 42 -0.66 29.62 -11.45
N PHE A 43 -1.41 29.69 -10.34
CA PHE A 43 -1.29 30.69 -9.27
C PHE A 43 -1.66 32.13 -9.62
N GLU A 44 -2.10 32.41 -10.85
CA GLU A 44 -2.71 33.70 -11.17
C GLU A 44 -4.06 33.86 -10.46
N ILE A 45 -4.44 35.12 -10.22
CA ILE A 45 -5.74 35.48 -9.64
C ILE A 45 -6.84 34.99 -10.58
N GLY A 46 -7.70 34.13 -10.05
CA GLY A 46 -8.87 33.60 -10.72
C GLY A 46 -9.96 34.65 -10.83
N GLN A 47 -9.92 35.43 -11.91
CA GLN A 47 -10.90 36.50 -12.16
C GLN A 47 -12.14 36.00 -12.89
N ASN A 48 -12.02 34.93 -13.69
CA ASN A 48 -13.07 34.47 -14.58
C ASN A 48 -13.22 32.95 -14.54
N ILE A 49 -14.43 32.48 -14.81
CA ILE A 49 -14.67 31.09 -15.22
C ILE A 49 -14.91 31.08 -16.72
N TYR A 50 -14.25 30.16 -17.43
CA TYR A 50 -14.36 30.03 -18.88
C TYR A 50 -15.08 28.73 -19.24
N PHE A 51 -15.68 28.70 -20.43
CA PHE A 51 -16.32 27.54 -21.03
C PHE A 51 -15.90 27.45 -22.49
N LEU A 52 -15.41 26.28 -22.91
CA LEU A 52 -14.91 26.08 -24.28
C LEU A 52 -16.08 26.10 -25.29
N LEU A 53 -16.06 26.98 -26.27
CA LEU A 53 -17.07 26.99 -27.35
C LEU A 53 -16.57 26.27 -28.61
N GLU A 54 -15.30 26.47 -28.94
CA GLU A 54 -14.61 25.79 -30.04
C GLU A 54 -13.11 25.70 -29.71
N GLY A 55 -12.42 24.73 -30.32
CA GLY A 55 -10.98 24.58 -30.21
C GLY A 55 -10.55 23.58 -29.14
N GLU A 56 -9.40 23.83 -28.53
CA GLU A 56 -8.75 22.90 -27.60
C GLU A 56 -7.71 23.61 -26.73
N VAL A 57 -7.70 23.28 -25.44
CA VAL A 57 -6.84 23.90 -24.43
C VAL A 57 -6.08 22.83 -23.66
N ALA A 58 -4.75 22.87 -23.74
CA ALA A 58 -3.86 22.04 -22.96
C ALA A 58 -3.76 22.53 -21.52
N ILE A 59 -3.64 21.58 -20.60
CA ILE A 59 -3.45 21.81 -19.18
C ILE A 59 -2.03 21.44 -18.83
N SER A 60 -1.28 22.37 -18.25
CA SER A 60 0.11 22.12 -17.91
C SER A 60 0.48 22.58 -16.50
N VAL A 61 1.50 21.93 -15.95
CA VAL A 61 2.08 22.23 -14.65
C VAL A 61 3.51 22.70 -14.88
N PRO A 62 3.78 24.01 -14.73
CA PRO A 62 5.12 24.55 -14.87
C PRO A 62 5.96 24.24 -13.63
N LEU A 63 7.21 23.85 -13.83
CA LEU A 63 8.18 23.68 -12.77
C LEU A 63 9.01 24.94 -12.61
N GLN A 64 8.90 25.58 -11.44
CA GLN A 64 9.57 26.86 -11.19
C GLN A 64 11.10 26.74 -11.28
N ASP A 65 11.68 25.64 -10.82
CA ASP A 65 13.14 25.47 -10.73
C ASP A 65 13.82 25.11 -12.06
N THR A 66 13.11 24.44 -12.97
CA THR A 66 13.71 23.91 -14.22
C THR A 66 13.21 24.60 -15.48
N GLY A 67 12.16 25.43 -15.38
CA GLY A 67 11.49 26.04 -16.52
C GLY A 67 10.76 25.05 -17.44
N LYS A 68 10.76 23.75 -17.11
CA LYS A 68 10.01 22.73 -17.84
C LYS A 68 8.53 22.82 -17.51
N SER A 69 7.67 22.54 -18.48
CA SER A 69 6.22 22.43 -18.29
C SER A 69 5.76 21.07 -18.77
N TYR A 70 5.01 20.36 -17.93
CA TYR A 70 4.47 19.04 -18.24
C TYR A 70 3.00 19.17 -18.60
N ASN A 71 2.62 18.61 -19.75
CA ASN A 71 1.21 18.49 -20.11
C ASN A 71 0.58 17.38 -19.26
N VAL A 72 -0.44 17.75 -18.48
CA VAL A 72 -1.16 16.87 -17.55
C VAL A 72 -2.64 16.72 -17.91
N GLY A 73 -3.03 17.12 -19.12
CA GLY A 73 -4.38 16.91 -19.62
C GLY A 73 -4.77 17.85 -20.76
N MET A 74 -5.93 17.56 -21.35
CA MET A 74 -6.50 18.33 -22.45
C MET A 74 -7.98 18.60 -22.22
N ILE A 75 -8.43 19.78 -22.63
CA ILE A 75 -9.85 20.14 -22.66
C ILE A 75 -10.23 20.40 -24.13
N SER A 76 -11.06 19.51 -24.68
CA SER A 76 -11.55 19.56 -26.06
C SER A 76 -13.08 19.47 -26.17
N ASN A 77 -13.77 19.12 -25.09
CA ASN A 77 -15.23 19.00 -25.10
C ASN A 77 -15.86 20.39 -24.97
N ILE A 78 -16.81 20.69 -25.85
CA ILE A 78 -17.56 21.95 -25.83
C ILE A 78 -18.29 22.06 -24.47
N LEU A 79 -18.38 23.28 -23.96
CA LEU A 79 -18.90 23.67 -22.67
C LEU A 79 -18.16 23.13 -21.44
N SER A 80 -16.99 22.51 -21.61
CA SER A 80 -16.15 22.16 -20.46
C SER A 80 -15.76 23.43 -19.69
N PRO A 81 -15.96 23.47 -18.35
CA PRO A 81 -15.53 24.60 -17.54
C PRO A 81 -14.01 24.65 -17.52
N ILE A 82 -13.44 25.84 -17.36
CA ILE A 82 -12.01 26.06 -17.15
C ILE A 82 -11.86 27.13 -16.06
N GLY A 83 -10.98 26.87 -15.09
CA GLY A 83 -10.72 27.82 -14.01
C GLY A 83 -11.68 27.76 -12.83
N TRP A 84 -12.53 26.74 -12.71
CA TRP A 84 -13.50 26.61 -11.61
C TRP A 84 -12.86 26.50 -10.21
N SER A 85 -11.55 26.23 -10.12
CA SER A 85 -10.78 26.35 -8.86
C SER A 85 -10.87 27.76 -8.25
N ALA A 86 -11.13 28.77 -9.08
CA ALA A 86 -11.28 30.15 -8.65
C ALA A 86 -12.54 30.42 -7.80
N PHE A 87 -13.53 29.50 -7.77
CA PHE A 87 -14.63 29.58 -6.81
C PHE A 87 -14.18 29.40 -5.35
N ARG A 88 -12.99 28.83 -5.14
CA ARG A 88 -12.45 28.58 -3.81
C ARG A 88 -11.42 29.65 -3.46
N HIS A 89 -11.53 30.25 -2.28
CA HIS A 89 -10.48 31.10 -1.71
C HIS A 89 -9.11 30.37 -1.72
N PRO A 90 -8.00 31.01 -2.15
CA PRO A 90 -7.82 32.44 -2.44
C PRO A 90 -8.10 32.85 -3.89
N SER A 91 -8.97 32.11 -4.58
CA SER A 91 -9.40 32.33 -5.96
C SER A 91 -8.20 32.36 -6.89
N ARG A 92 -7.58 31.19 -7.06
CA ARG A 92 -6.38 30.99 -7.89
C ARG A 92 -6.58 29.85 -8.86
N TYR A 93 -6.00 29.97 -10.05
CA TYR A 93 -6.00 28.88 -11.01
C TYR A 93 -5.00 27.80 -10.57
N ALA A 94 -5.47 26.55 -10.52
CA ALA A 94 -4.66 25.41 -10.09
C ALA A 94 -3.59 24.97 -11.11
N THR A 95 -3.76 25.30 -12.39
CA THR A 95 -2.91 24.87 -13.50
C THR A 95 -2.80 25.96 -14.57
N THR A 96 -1.82 25.83 -15.46
CA THR A 96 -1.68 26.68 -16.65
C THR A 96 -2.51 26.11 -17.79
N PHE A 97 -3.20 26.99 -18.52
CA PHE A 97 -4.07 26.64 -19.65
C PHE A 97 -3.55 27.32 -20.92
N THR A 98 -3.22 26.54 -21.95
CA THR A 98 -2.66 27.04 -23.22
C THR A 98 -3.45 26.49 -24.39
N ALA A 99 -3.89 27.35 -25.31
CA ALA A 99 -4.59 26.90 -26.51
C ALA A 99 -3.65 26.12 -27.42
N THR A 100 -4.04 24.92 -27.86
CA THR A 100 -3.24 24.12 -28.81
C THR A 100 -3.57 24.45 -30.27
N LYS A 101 -4.75 25.02 -30.50
CA LYS A 101 -5.26 25.50 -31.79
C LYS A 101 -6.18 26.70 -31.57
N SER A 102 -6.65 27.31 -32.67
CA SER A 102 -7.63 28.40 -32.60
C SER A 102 -8.83 27.97 -31.76
N SER A 103 -9.09 28.72 -30.69
CA SER A 103 -10.10 28.38 -29.69
C SER A 103 -10.92 29.60 -29.32
N LYS A 104 -12.23 29.43 -29.09
CA LYS A 104 -13.08 30.46 -28.49
C LYS A 104 -13.64 29.96 -27.18
N LEU A 105 -13.66 30.85 -26.21
CA LEU A 105 -14.19 30.58 -24.88
C LEU A 105 -15.18 31.66 -24.49
N LEU A 106 -16.31 31.25 -23.94
CA LEU A 106 -17.20 32.14 -23.23
C LEU A 106 -16.73 32.25 -21.79
N TYR A 107 -16.83 33.43 -21.17
CA TYR A 107 -16.47 33.59 -19.77
C TYR A 107 -17.34 34.58 -19.03
N TRP A 108 -17.41 34.37 -17.72
CA TRP A 108 -18.03 35.27 -16.75
C TRP A 108 -17.01 35.68 -15.68
N PRO A 109 -16.97 36.97 -15.30
CA PRO A 109 -16.28 37.43 -14.10
C PRO A 109 -16.85 36.76 -12.85
N ILE A 110 -15.97 36.15 -12.04
CA ILE A 110 -16.39 35.31 -10.91
C ILE A 110 -17.06 36.10 -9.80
N VAL A 111 -16.56 37.30 -9.49
CA VAL A 111 -17.08 38.12 -8.38
C VAL A 111 -18.53 38.54 -8.66
N GLU A 112 -18.81 38.96 -9.88
CA GLU A 112 -20.11 39.39 -10.36
C GLU A 112 -21.05 38.18 -10.50
N LEU A 113 -20.56 37.07 -11.06
CA LEU A 113 -21.31 35.83 -11.15
C LEU A 113 -21.70 35.32 -9.75
N GLN A 114 -20.80 35.37 -8.77
CA GLN A 114 -21.11 34.99 -7.39
C GLN A 114 -22.22 35.85 -6.76
N LYS A 115 -22.30 37.14 -7.08
CA LYS A 115 -23.41 37.99 -6.62
C LYS A 115 -24.75 37.49 -7.16
N ILE A 116 -24.78 37.12 -8.45
CA ILE A 116 -25.99 36.54 -9.09
C ILE A 116 -26.35 35.20 -8.44
N LEU A 117 -25.38 34.30 -8.26
CA LEU A 117 -25.60 32.99 -7.63
C LEU A 117 -26.12 33.13 -6.19
N ASN A 118 -25.62 34.11 -5.42
CA ASN A 118 -26.09 34.35 -4.06
C ASN A 118 -27.51 34.97 -4.01
N ALA A 119 -27.90 35.72 -5.05
CA ALA A 119 -29.21 36.36 -5.14
C ALA A 119 -30.29 35.41 -5.66
N ASN A 120 -29.95 34.44 -6.51
CA ASN A 120 -30.89 33.49 -7.11
C ASN A 120 -30.45 32.04 -6.86
N LEU A 121 -30.97 31.44 -5.79
CA LEU A 121 -30.60 30.07 -5.36
C LEU A 121 -31.04 28.97 -6.35
N PRO A 122 -32.25 29.00 -6.95
CA PRO A 122 -32.63 28.03 -7.98
C PRO A 122 -31.64 28.01 -9.16
N PHE A 123 -31.33 29.19 -9.70
CA PHE A 123 -30.32 29.33 -10.76
C PHE A 123 -28.95 28.84 -10.30
N ALA A 124 -28.53 29.19 -9.08
CA ALA A 124 -27.24 28.74 -8.55
C ALA A 124 -27.13 27.23 -8.47
N SER A 125 -28.21 26.55 -8.09
CA SER A 125 -28.27 25.08 -8.06
C SER A 125 -28.07 24.51 -9.47
N GLN A 126 -28.79 25.02 -10.47
CA GLN A 126 -28.68 24.58 -11.86
C GLN A 126 -27.27 24.84 -12.44
N PHE A 127 -26.75 26.06 -12.25
CA PHE A 127 -25.43 26.44 -12.75
C PHE A 127 -24.30 25.61 -12.12
N LEU A 128 -24.31 25.42 -10.80
CA LEU A 128 -23.26 24.65 -10.13
C LEU A 128 -23.38 23.14 -10.41
N GLN A 129 -24.60 22.63 -10.57
CA GLN A 129 -24.85 21.25 -11.01
C GLN A 129 -24.26 21.02 -12.41
N PHE A 130 -24.43 21.99 -13.31
CA PHE A 130 -23.82 21.97 -14.64
C PHE A 130 -22.30 22.01 -14.58
N VAL A 131 -21.70 22.96 -13.84
CA VAL A 131 -20.23 23.03 -13.66
C VAL A 131 -19.67 21.72 -13.10
N TYR A 132 -20.35 21.12 -12.13
CA TYR A 132 -19.97 19.81 -11.60
C TYR A 132 -20.02 18.74 -12.69
N GLN A 133 -21.12 18.60 -13.43
CA GLN A 133 -21.30 17.60 -14.49
C GLN A 133 -20.22 17.73 -15.58
N GLU A 134 -20.03 18.94 -16.10
CA GLU A 134 -19.07 19.20 -17.18
C GLU A 134 -17.60 19.13 -16.73
N SER A 135 -17.34 19.13 -15.42
CA SER A 135 -15.99 18.87 -14.88
C SER A 135 -15.62 17.38 -14.85
N LEU A 136 -16.60 16.47 -14.87
CA LEU A 136 -16.35 15.02 -14.78
C LEU A 136 -15.57 14.47 -15.98
N PRO A 137 -15.88 14.83 -17.24
CA PRO A 137 -15.08 14.41 -18.39
C PRO A 137 -13.61 14.83 -18.30
N VAL A 138 -13.32 16.01 -17.74
CA VAL A 138 -11.93 16.48 -17.56
C VAL A 138 -11.16 15.55 -16.62
N LEU A 139 -11.81 15.05 -15.57
CA LEU A 139 -11.25 14.07 -14.64
C LEU A 139 -11.12 12.68 -15.28
N THR A 140 -12.15 12.22 -15.98
CA THR A 140 -12.13 10.94 -16.73
C THR A 140 -10.96 10.90 -17.73
N ASN A 141 -10.75 11.98 -18.50
CA ASN A 141 -9.68 12.05 -19.49
C ASN A 141 -8.28 11.83 -18.88
N VAL A 142 -7.98 12.42 -17.71
CA VAL A 142 -6.68 12.21 -17.06
C VAL A 142 -6.58 10.84 -16.40
N GLN A 143 -7.67 10.32 -15.82
CA GLN A 143 -7.67 8.99 -15.21
C GLN A 143 -7.42 7.90 -16.26
N ASN A 144 -7.99 8.03 -17.46
CA ASN A 144 -7.74 7.14 -18.59
C ASN A 144 -6.28 7.20 -19.12
N GLN A 145 -5.50 8.21 -18.72
CA GLN A 145 -4.08 8.31 -19.04
C GLN A 145 -3.16 7.76 -17.94
N THR A 146 -3.69 7.54 -16.73
CA THR A 146 -2.90 6.99 -15.62
C THR A 146 -2.76 5.48 -15.73
N ARG A 147 -1.61 4.95 -15.32
CA ARG A 147 -1.33 3.51 -15.24
C ARG A 147 -1.61 2.96 -13.84
N PRO A 148 -2.03 1.69 -13.68
CA PRO A 148 -2.13 1.02 -12.38
C PRO A 148 -0.79 1.02 -11.62
N PHE A 149 -0.83 1.02 -10.29
CA PHE A 149 0.35 0.73 -9.45
C PHE A 149 0.65 -0.78 -9.50
N PHE A 150 1.88 -1.18 -9.18
CA PHE A 150 2.19 -2.62 -9.04
C PHE A 150 1.39 -3.26 -7.90
N SER A 151 1.22 -2.55 -6.79
CA SER A 151 0.34 -2.93 -5.68
C SER A 151 -1.11 -2.55 -5.95
N ASN A 152 -1.73 -3.15 -6.96
CA ASN A 152 -3.14 -2.90 -7.21
C ASN A 152 -4.01 -3.61 -6.15
N GLU A 153 -4.32 -2.91 -5.07
CA GLU A 153 -5.04 -3.42 -3.90
C GLU A 153 -6.41 -4.01 -4.27
N SER A 154 -7.06 -3.51 -5.33
CA SER A 154 -8.31 -4.06 -5.83
C SER A 154 -8.19 -5.49 -6.36
N LEU A 155 -6.97 -5.98 -6.65
CA LEU A 155 -6.70 -7.35 -7.09
C LEU A 155 -6.39 -8.31 -5.92
N ALA A 156 -6.29 -7.79 -4.69
CA ALA A 156 -5.89 -8.57 -3.52
C ALA A 156 -7.04 -9.38 -2.89
N PHE A 157 -8.28 -9.17 -3.34
CA PHE A 157 -9.46 -9.82 -2.77
C PHE A 157 -9.73 -11.16 -3.46
N GLU A 158 -9.90 -12.23 -2.67
CA GLU A 158 -10.27 -13.55 -3.21
C GLU A 158 -11.64 -13.51 -3.89
N GLU A 159 -12.60 -12.77 -3.32
CA GLU A 159 -13.93 -12.55 -3.87
C GLU A 159 -14.43 -11.13 -3.58
N THR A 160 -15.13 -10.52 -4.55
CA THR A 160 -15.87 -9.27 -4.34
C THR A 160 -17.34 -9.47 -4.69
N ARG A 161 -18.24 -8.81 -3.98
CA ARG A 161 -19.70 -8.99 -4.14
C ARG A 161 -20.46 -7.68 -3.94
N PRO A 162 -21.49 -7.38 -4.74
CA PRO A 162 -22.35 -6.23 -4.49
C PRO A 162 -23.02 -6.31 -3.12
N LEU A 163 -23.03 -5.20 -2.38
CA LEU A 163 -23.80 -5.09 -1.13
C LEU A 163 -25.29 -4.88 -1.46
N ILE A 164 -26.04 -5.97 -1.60
CA ILE A 164 -27.47 -5.97 -1.93
C ILE A 164 -28.29 -6.02 -0.63
N ASP A 165 -29.39 -5.25 -0.57
CA ASP A 165 -30.37 -5.26 0.53
C ASP A 165 -29.74 -5.12 1.94
N SER A 166 -28.75 -4.23 2.08
CA SER A 166 -28.11 -4.00 3.37
C SER A 166 -29.10 -3.46 4.40
N GLU A 167 -29.26 -4.21 5.49
CA GLU A 167 -29.98 -3.75 6.67
C GLU A 167 -29.28 -2.52 7.23
N THR A 168 -29.97 -1.37 7.16
CA THR A 168 -29.49 -0.14 7.77
C THR A 168 -29.72 -0.16 9.27
N GLN A 169 -28.71 0.23 10.04
CA GLN A 169 -28.80 0.30 11.50
C GLN A 169 -28.99 1.75 11.98
N VAL A 170 -29.71 1.90 13.10
CA VAL A 170 -29.88 3.18 13.78
C VAL A 170 -28.62 3.50 14.58
N HIS A 171 -28.26 4.77 14.65
CA HIS A 171 -27.13 5.26 15.43
C HIS A 171 -27.57 6.29 16.46
N ALA A 172 -26.72 6.55 17.46
CA ALA A 172 -26.93 7.71 18.32
C ALA A 172 -26.71 8.99 17.50
N LEU A 173 -27.61 9.96 17.67
CA LEU A 173 -27.55 11.22 16.92
C LEU A 173 -26.24 12.00 17.17
N LYS A 174 -25.76 11.96 18.42
CA LYS A 174 -24.48 12.58 18.84
C LYS A 174 -23.30 12.10 18.00
N ASP A 175 -23.23 10.80 17.70
CA ASP A 175 -22.08 10.19 17.03
C ASP A 175 -22.02 10.60 15.56
N ALA A 176 -23.17 10.62 14.88
CA ALA A 176 -23.26 11.14 13.51
C ALA A 176 -22.93 12.64 13.42
N ILE A 177 -23.39 13.45 14.38
CA ILE A 177 -23.03 14.87 14.45
C ILE A 177 -21.52 15.04 14.63
N SER A 178 -20.91 14.27 15.53
CA SER A 178 -19.45 14.31 15.76
C SER A 178 -18.68 13.95 14.50
N LEU A 179 -19.10 12.90 13.79
CA LEU A 179 -18.49 12.48 12.52
C LEU A 179 -18.60 13.57 11.44
N LEU A 180 -19.79 14.14 11.26
CA LEU A 180 -20.03 15.17 10.25
C LEU A 180 -19.29 16.47 10.55
N ASN A 181 -19.17 16.86 11.83
CA ASN A 181 -18.33 18.00 12.23
C ASN A 181 -16.84 17.76 11.96
N TYR A 182 -16.39 16.51 12.02
CA TYR A 182 -15.02 16.12 11.70
C TYR A 182 -14.74 16.02 10.19
N ALA A 183 -15.77 15.76 9.38
CA ALA A 183 -15.65 15.49 7.95
C ALA A 183 -15.22 16.74 7.16
N PRO A 184 -14.10 16.70 6.41
CA PRO A 184 -13.67 17.84 5.59
C PRO A 184 -14.74 18.30 4.60
N PHE A 185 -15.55 17.38 4.06
CA PHE A 185 -16.63 17.73 3.15
C PHE A 185 -17.65 18.68 3.76
N CYS A 186 -17.87 18.61 5.08
CA CYS A 186 -18.89 19.34 5.81
C CYS A 186 -18.37 20.63 6.49
N GLU A 187 -17.10 21.00 6.30
CA GLU A 187 -16.42 22.12 6.96
C GLU A 187 -17.20 23.46 6.91
N THR A 188 -17.92 23.73 5.81
CA THR A 188 -18.67 24.97 5.61
C THR A 188 -20.14 24.88 6.01
N PHE A 189 -20.58 23.75 6.57
CA PHE A 189 -21.96 23.52 6.96
C PHE A 189 -22.21 24.05 8.37
N THR A 190 -23.39 24.63 8.58
CA THR A 190 -23.85 25.11 9.89
C THR A 190 -24.27 23.95 10.78
N GLN A 191 -24.31 24.15 12.09
CA GLN A 191 -24.74 23.09 13.02
C GLN A 191 -26.18 22.62 12.76
N ALA A 192 -27.07 23.50 12.28
CA ALA A 192 -28.42 23.12 11.89
C ALA A 192 -28.41 22.16 10.68
N GLU A 193 -27.62 22.46 9.65
CA GLU A 193 -27.47 21.61 8.46
C GLU A 193 -26.85 20.25 8.82
N ILE A 194 -25.82 20.23 9.68
CA ILE A 194 -25.20 19.00 10.20
C ILE A 194 -26.23 18.13 10.95
N HIS A 195 -27.04 18.76 11.81
CA HIS A 195 -28.05 18.06 12.59
C HIS A 195 -29.17 17.48 11.71
N THR A 196 -29.55 18.18 10.63
CA THR A 196 -30.51 17.67 9.65
C THR A 196 -29.96 16.43 8.91
N LEU A 197 -28.71 16.48 8.42
CA LEU A 197 -28.06 15.32 7.81
C LEU A 197 -28.00 14.12 8.77
N ALA A 198 -27.59 14.36 10.02
CA ALA A 198 -27.45 13.33 11.04
C ALA A 198 -28.78 12.67 11.42
N LYS A 199 -29.91 13.38 11.31
CA LYS A 199 -31.24 12.81 11.58
C LYS A 199 -31.74 11.87 10.49
N LYS A 200 -31.34 12.12 9.25
CA LYS A 200 -31.75 11.36 8.05
C LYS A 200 -30.72 10.29 7.68
N SER A 201 -29.63 10.17 8.43
CA SER A 201 -28.59 9.17 8.19
C SER A 201 -28.89 7.83 8.87
N SER A 202 -28.22 6.79 8.38
CA SER A 202 -28.20 5.45 8.95
C SER A 202 -26.79 4.87 8.85
N ILE A 203 -26.53 3.74 9.52
CA ILE A 203 -25.28 2.99 9.39
C ILE A 203 -25.47 1.84 8.41
N LEU A 204 -24.57 1.77 7.43
CA LEU A 204 -24.34 0.58 6.60
C LEU A 204 -23.12 -0.16 7.13
N LEU A 205 -23.26 -1.48 7.27
CA LEU A 205 -22.15 -2.38 7.54
C LEU A 205 -21.71 -3.05 6.25
N ALA A 206 -20.41 -3.08 6.02
CA ALA A 206 -19.80 -3.77 4.88
C ALA A 206 -18.68 -4.67 5.39
N HIS A 207 -18.72 -5.92 4.96
CA HIS A 207 -17.69 -6.91 5.19
C HIS A 207 -16.59 -6.82 4.16
N GLN A 208 -15.44 -7.45 4.44
CA GLN A 208 -14.38 -7.58 3.45
C GLN A 208 -14.93 -8.14 2.12
N GLY A 209 -14.56 -7.48 1.02
CA GLY A 209 -14.99 -7.80 -0.35
C GLY A 209 -16.35 -7.21 -0.77
N ASP A 210 -17.12 -6.61 0.15
CA ASP A 210 -18.38 -5.95 -0.21
C ASP A 210 -18.13 -4.70 -1.05
N ILE A 211 -18.84 -4.61 -2.18
CA ILE A 211 -18.87 -3.46 -3.07
C ILE A 211 -20.00 -2.54 -2.58
N LEU A 212 -19.62 -1.46 -1.89
CA LEU A 212 -20.52 -0.44 -1.35
C LEU A 212 -21.21 0.39 -2.45
N SER A 213 -20.48 0.64 -3.54
CA SER A 213 -20.91 1.42 -4.69
C SER A 213 -20.12 0.90 -5.90
N GLN A 214 -20.79 0.73 -7.04
CA GLN A 214 -20.18 0.17 -8.25
C GLN A 214 -20.19 1.21 -9.38
N GLN A 215 -19.06 1.35 -10.08
CA GLN A 215 -18.94 2.21 -11.26
C GLN A 215 -20.06 1.93 -12.28
N ASP A 216 -20.55 2.99 -12.92
CA ASP A 216 -21.61 3.00 -13.94
C ASP A 216 -23.01 2.57 -13.46
N GLN A 217 -23.15 2.17 -12.19
CA GLN A 217 -24.46 1.99 -11.55
C GLN A 217 -25.03 3.33 -11.07
N PRO A 218 -26.37 3.47 -10.96
CA PRO A 218 -27.00 4.69 -10.46
C PRO A 218 -26.50 5.09 -9.06
N ALA A 219 -26.29 6.39 -8.86
CA ALA A 219 -25.92 6.95 -7.56
C ALA A 219 -27.14 7.02 -6.63
N ASN A 220 -27.07 6.32 -5.50
CA ASN A 220 -28.21 6.07 -4.61
C ASN A 220 -28.14 6.82 -3.26
N GLY A 221 -27.06 7.56 -2.97
CA GLY A 221 -26.96 8.35 -1.75
C GLY A 221 -25.57 8.89 -1.45
N LEU A 222 -25.41 9.44 -0.25
CA LEU A 222 -24.15 9.96 0.30
C LEU A 222 -23.58 8.95 1.30
N TYR A 223 -22.31 8.57 1.09
CA TYR A 223 -21.58 7.60 1.90
C TYR A 223 -20.38 8.29 2.55
N ILE A 224 -20.27 8.22 3.87
CA ILE A 224 -19.14 8.76 4.65
C ILE A 224 -18.57 7.68 5.54
N LEU A 225 -17.27 7.41 5.43
CA LEU A 225 -16.62 6.37 6.24
C LEU A 225 -16.68 6.73 7.72
N ILE A 226 -17.22 5.84 8.56
CA ILE A 226 -17.16 5.97 10.03
C ILE A 226 -15.86 5.32 10.52
N LYS A 227 -15.68 4.05 10.17
CA LYS A 227 -14.54 3.21 10.57
C LYS A 227 -14.37 2.05 9.60
N GLY A 228 -13.20 1.44 9.65
CA GLY A 228 -12.79 0.40 8.73
C GLY A 228 -11.93 0.99 7.62
N LYS A 229 -11.94 0.34 6.46
CA LYS A 229 -11.11 0.74 5.33
C LYS A 229 -11.71 0.30 4.01
N VAL A 230 -11.64 1.17 3.02
CA VAL A 230 -12.16 0.94 1.67
C VAL A 230 -11.13 1.26 0.59
N VAL A 231 -11.19 0.52 -0.50
CA VAL A 231 -10.40 0.71 -1.72
C VAL A 231 -11.32 1.31 -2.78
N ILE A 232 -10.89 2.41 -3.41
CA ILE A 232 -11.61 3.03 -4.52
C ILE A 232 -10.91 2.66 -5.83
N SER A 233 -11.60 1.91 -6.69
CA SER A 233 -11.12 1.54 -8.02
C SER A 233 -11.89 2.26 -9.14
N TYR A 234 -11.17 2.52 -10.23
CA TYR A 234 -11.69 3.10 -11.46
C TYR A 234 -11.33 2.18 -12.62
N GLN A 235 -12.31 1.79 -13.44
CA GLN A 235 -12.06 1.05 -14.67
C GLN A 235 -11.93 2.04 -15.83
N THR A 236 -10.80 2.02 -16.52
CA THR A 236 -10.55 2.87 -17.69
C THR A 236 -11.31 2.39 -18.92
N ASP A 237 -11.38 3.23 -19.95
CA ASP A 237 -11.95 2.88 -21.25
C ASP A 237 -11.19 1.72 -21.93
N SER A 238 -9.90 1.53 -21.62
CA SER A 238 -9.10 0.38 -22.07
C SER A 238 -9.40 -0.91 -21.32
N GLY A 239 -10.19 -0.84 -20.23
CA GLY A 239 -10.54 -1.97 -19.37
C GLY A 239 -9.59 -2.18 -18.18
N ASP A 240 -8.58 -1.34 -18.00
CA ASP A 240 -7.65 -1.43 -16.89
C ASP A 240 -8.30 -0.98 -15.58
N ILE A 241 -8.08 -1.74 -14.50
CA ILE A 241 -8.57 -1.38 -13.17
C ILE A 241 -7.47 -0.65 -12.41
N ILE A 242 -7.75 0.59 -12.03
CA ILE A 242 -6.84 1.47 -11.31
C ILE A 242 -7.36 1.69 -9.89
N THR A 243 -6.61 1.24 -8.88
CA THR A 243 -6.83 1.73 -7.50
C THR A 243 -6.47 3.21 -7.46
N THR A 244 -7.47 4.07 -7.31
CA THR A 244 -7.31 5.54 -7.28
C THR A 244 -6.93 6.03 -5.89
N ARG A 245 -7.53 5.45 -4.85
CA ARG A 245 -7.37 5.85 -3.46
C ARG A 245 -7.61 4.69 -2.51
N THR A 246 -6.98 4.75 -1.35
CA THR A 246 -7.25 3.83 -0.23
C THR A 246 -7.57 4.65 1.01
N ILE A 247 -8.72 4.38 1.64
CA ILE A 247 -9.30 5.26 2.65
C ILE A 247 -9.58 4.48 3.92
N SER A 248 -8.86 4.80 4.99
CA SER A 248 -9.13 4.35 6.37
C SER A 248 -9.58 5.49 7.29
N ARG A 249 -9.46 6.75 6.83
CA ARG A 249 -9.75 7.93 7.65
C ARG A 249 -11.25 8.19 7.77
N SER A 250 -11.73 8.21 9.00
CA SER A 250 -13.09 8.61 9.37
C SER A 250 -13.47 9.99 8.81
N GLY A 251 -14.75 10.18 8.47
CA GLY A 251 -15.30 11.44 7.94
C GLY A 251 -14.98 11.69 6.46
N THR A 252 -14.38 10.73 5.76
CA THR A 252 -14.10 10.86 4.32
C THR A 252 -15.31 10.43 3.50
N VAL A 253 -15.73 11.28 2.56
CA VAL A 253 -16.78 10.95 1.58
C VAL A 253 -16.29 9.87 0.62
N LEU A 254 -17.10 8.83 0.43
CA LEU A 254 -16.82 7.68 -0.41
C LEU A 254 -17.56 7.80 -1.75
N ALA A 255 -18.89 7.91 -1.69
CA ALA A 255 -19.79 8.08 -2.83
C ALA A 255 -20.85 9.13 -2.50
N TRP A 256 -21.47 9.71 -3.53
CA TRP A 256 -22.44 10.79 -3.39
C TRP A 256 -23.47 10.78 -4.52
N ALA A 257 -24.62 11.40 -4.26
CA ALA A 257 -25.66 11.68 -5.24
C ALA A 257 -25.89 13.20 -5.38
N THR A 258 -26.52 13.61 -6.48
CA THR A 258 -26.98 14.99 -6.71
C THR A 258 -28.43 15.00 -7.18
N GLN A 259 -28.99 16.18 -7.49
CA GLN A 259 -30.35 16.30 -8.05
C GLN A 259 -30.52 15.60 -9.42
N ASN A 260 -29.42 15.33 -10.14
CA ASN A 260 -29.45 14.59 -11.40
C ASN A 260 -29.79 13.10 -11.19
N LYS A 261 -30.95 12.67 -11.69
CA LYS A 261 -31.45 11.28 -11.55
C LYS A 261 -30.65 10.27 -12.38
N GLU A 262 -30.07 10.71 -13.49
CA GLU A 262 -29.26 9.89 -14.38
C GLU A 262 -27.79 9.77 -13.92
N MET A 263 -27.45 10.36 -12.78
CA MET A 263 -26.07 10.31 -12.28
C MET A 263 -25.69 8.86 -11.94
N LYS A 264 -24.57 8.43 -12.52
CA LYS A 264 -23.92 7.17 -12.23
C LYS A 264 -22.71 7.36 -11.32
N ASN A 265 -22.39 6.33 -10.55
CA ASN A 265 -21.17 6.28 -9.76
C ASN A 265 -19.96 6.26 -10.69
N ARG A 266 -18.93 7.04 -10.36
CA ARG A 266 -17.72 7.14 -11.19
C ARG A 266 -16.68 6.07 -10.87
N THR A 267 -16.78 5.43 -9.72
CA THR A 267 -15.78 4.50 -9.20
C THR A 267 -16.47 3.38 -8.45
N SER A 268 -15.81 2.23 -8.38
CA SER A 268 -16.21 1.14 -7.49
C SER A 268 -15.54 1.33 -6.12
N ILE A 269 -16.28 1.05 -5.05
CA ILE A 269 -15.83 1.21 -3.66
C ILE A 269 -15.97 -0.12 -2.97
N ILE A 270 -14.84 -0.71 -2.58
CA ILE A 270 -14.76 -2.07 -2.05
C ILE A 270 -14.27 -1.98 -0.60
N SER A 271 -14.95 -2.63 0.33
CA SER A 271 -14.50 -2.70 1.72
C SER A 271 -13.33 -3.69 1.84
N SER A 272 -12.17 -3.23 2.32
CA SER A 272 -10.98 -4.10 2.46
C SER A 272 -10.97 -4.90 3.75
N ARG A 273 -11.78 -4.48 4.72
CA ARG A 273 -12.06 -5.13 6.01
C ARG A 273 -13.49 -4.82 6.43
N ASP A 274 -13.93 -5.34 7.59
CA ASP A 274 -15.21 -4.92 8.17
C ASP A 274 -15.23 -3.39 8.41
N SER A 275 -16.19 -2.71 7.79
CA SER A 275 -16.33 -1.25 7.79
C SER A 275 -17.74 -0.83 8.14
N SER A 276 -17.86 0.34 8.78
CA SER A 276 -19.13 1.01 9.03
C SER A 276 -19.16 2.34 8.29
N VAL A 277 -20.26 2.62 7.60
CA VAL A 277 -20.42 3.78 6.72
C VAL A 277 -21.69 4.51 7.11
N LEU A 278 -21.60 5.83 7.29
CA LEU A 278 -22.76 6.69 7.45
C LEU A 278 -23.38 6.89 6.06
N PHE A 279 -24.66 6.54 5.93
CA PHE A 279 -25.38 6.56 4.68
C PHE A 279 -26.63 7.42 4.77
N ILE A 280 -26.79 8.32 3.79
CA ILE A 280 -28.01 9.11 3.59
C ILE A 280 -28.55 8.77 2.22
N LYS A 281 -29.78 8.25 2.17
CA LYS A 281 -30.42 7.87 0.90
C LYS A 281 -30.60 9.11 0.03
N ARG A 282 -30.60 8.89 -1.29
CA ARG A 282 -30.84 9.95 -2.27
C ARG A 282 -32.13 10.72 -1.98
N ASP A 283 -33.25 10.03 -1.77
CA ASP A 283 -34.54 10.70 -1.57
C ASP A 283 -34.54 11.60 -0.32
N ASP A 284 -33.92 11.12 0.77
CA ASP A 284 -33.74 11.92 1.99
C ASP A 284 -32.83 13.15 1.73
N LEU A 285 -31.78 13.02 0.92
CA LEU A 285 -30.95 14.18 0.53
C LEU A 285 -31.74 15.19 -0.31
N LEU A 286 -32.58 14.72 -1.24
CA LEU A 286 -33.41 15.58 -2.09
C LEU A 286 -34.43 16.34 -1.25
N GLU A 287 -35.08 15.69 -0.29
CA GLU A 287 -35.98 16.34 0.67
C GLU A 287 -35.26 17.47 1.44
N ILE A 288 -34.03 17.21 1.92
CA ILE A 288 -33.21 18.24 2.59
C ILE A 288 -32.89 19.42 1.66
N PHE A 289 -32.65 19.16 0.38
CA PHE A 289 -32.37 20.21 -0.61
C PHE A 289 -33.61 21.04 -0.94
N GLU A 290 -34.78 20.41 -1.01
CA GLU A 290 -36.07 21.08 -1.21
C GLU A 290 -36.41 21.98 -0.01
N ASP A 291 -36.23 21.47 1.21
CA ASP A 291 -36.46 22.22 2.45
C ASP A 291 -35.48 23.38 2.65
N ASN A 292 -34.24 23.25 2.15
CA ASN A 292 -33.20 24.26 2.27
C ASN A 292 -32.40 24.43 0.97
N PRO A 293 -32.90 25.25 0.02
CA PRO A 293 -32.22 25.50 -1.26
C PRO A 293 -30.81 26.09 -1.10
N LYS A 294 -30.58 26.88 -0.05
CA LYS A 294 -29.26 27.44 0.26
C LYS A 294 -28.25 26.35 0.61
N PHE A 295 -28.70 25.29 1.30
CA PHE A 295 -27.87 24.14 1.60
C PHE A 295 -27.56 23.32 0.34
N SER A 296 -28.51 23.16 -0.59
CA SER A 296 -28.25 22.53 -1.89
C SER A 296 -27.08 23.20 -2.64
N VAL A 297 -27.08 24.53 -2.71
CA VAL A 297 -25.99 25.31 -3.32
C VAL A 297 -24.65 25.08 -2.61
N LYS A 298 -24.62 25.08 -1.28
CA LYS A 298 -23.41 24.75 -0.50
C LYS A 298 -22.89 23.35 -0.80
N TYR A 299 -23.79 22.37 -0.86
CA TYR A 299 -23.44 20.97 -1.16
C TYR A 299 -22.79 20.85 -2.54
N LEU A 300 -23.33 21.53 -3.56
CA LEU A 300 -22.74 21.57 -4.91
C LEU A 300 -21.35 22.21 -4.93
N TYR A 301 -21.13 23.31 -4.18
CA TYR A 301 -19.78 23.87 -4.03
C TYR A 301 -18.80 22.86 -3.41
N ARG A 302 -19.23 22.08 -2.41
CA ARG A 302 -18.40 21.03 -1.82
C ARG A 302 -18.13 19.87 -2.79
N LEU A 303 -19.06 19.53 -3.67
CA LEU A 303 -18.83 18.55 -4.73
C LEU A 303 -17.84 19.05 -5.79
N ILE A 304 -17.95 20.31 -6.22
CA ILE A 304 -16.97 20.92 -7.15
C ILE A 304 -15.57 20.94 -6.53
N TRP A 305 -15.47 21.25 -5.23
CA TRP A 305 -14.23 21.14 -4.47
C TRP A 305 -13.68 19.70 -4.46
N LEU A 306 -14.54 18.71 -4.18
CA LEU A 306 -14.16 17.31 -4.10
C LEU A 306 -13.64 16.78 -5.45
N ILE A 307 -14.32 17.11 -6.56
CA ILE A 307 -13.84 16.77 -7.91
C ILE A 307 -12.53 17.48 -8.23
N GLY A 308 -12.38 18.75 -7.82
CA GLY A 308 -11.12 19.47 -7.96
C GLY A 308 -9.95 18.78 -7.24
N ALA A 309 -10.18 18.26 -6.03
CA ALA A 309 -9.18 17.49 -5.28
C ALA A 309 -8.85 16.15 -5.96
N HIS A 310 -9.86 15.42 -6.44
CA HIS A 310 -9.65 14.18 -7.19
C HIS A 310 -8.87 14.42 -8.49
N LEU A 311 -9.14 15.54 -9.17
CA LEU A 311 -8.44 15.96 -10.38
C LEU A 311 -7.00 16.35 -10.12
N LEU A 312 -6.72 17.05 -9.02
CA LEU A 312 -5.35 17.31 -8.60
C LEU A 312 -4.60 15.98 -8.38
N ALA A 313 -5.16 15.05 -7.60
CA ALA A 313 -4.53 13.76 -7.33
C ALA A 313 -4.26 12.96 -8.61
N ALA A 314 -5.25 12.86 -9.52
CA ALA A 314 -5.10 12.15 -10.78
C ALA A 314 -4.01 12.77 -11.69
N ARG A 315 -3.95 14.10 -11.77
CA ARG A 315 -2.92 14.81 -12.55
C ARG A 315 -1.52 14.63 -11.97
N MET A 316 -1.39 14.68 -10.65
CA MET A 316 -0.09 14.51 -9.99
C MET A 316 0.41 13.08 -10.10
N ARG A 317 -0.49 12.10 -10.04
CA ARG A 317 -0.17 10.72 -10.37
C ARG A 317 0.26 10.56 -11.82
N TYR A 318 -0.44 11.17 -12.76
CA TYR A 318 -0.03 11.13 -14.16
C TYR A 318 1.35 11.79 -14.35
N LEU A 319 1.58 12.94 -13.70
CA LEU A 319 2.86 13.64 -13.70
C LEU A 319 4.00 12.76 -13.18
N SER A 320 3.83 12.08 -12.03
CA SER A 320 4.88 11.20 -11.49
C SER A 320 5.22 10.08 -12.47
N GLN A 321 4.23 9.54 -13.18
CA GLN A 321 4.40 8.45 -14.15
C GLN A 321 5.06 8.87 -15.47
N ILE A 322 4.83 10.10 -15.95
CA ILE A 322 5.47 10.60 -17.18
C ILE A 322 6.85 11.21 -16.91
N ALA A 323 7.07 11.78 -15.72
CA ALA A 323 8.35 12.32 -15.30
C ALA A 323 9.27 11.25 -14.69
N ASN A 324 8.70 10.11 -14.26
CA ASN A 324 9.35 9.10 -13.43
C ASN A 324 10.00 9.73 -12.17
N ASP A 325 9.22 10.59 -11.51
CA ASP A 325 9.65 11.41 -10.38
C ASP A 325 8.46 11.65 -9.43
N GLU A 326 8.36 10.85 -8.37
CA GLU A 326 7.31 10.99 -7.36
C GLU A 326 7.51 12.23 -6.47
N VAL A 327 8.76 12.64 -6.25
CA VAL A 327 9.10 13.83 -5.44
C VAL A 327 8.52 15.07 -6.09
N LEU A 328 8.65 15.17 -7.41
CA LEU A 328 8.09 16.25 -8.21
C LEU A 328 6.58 16.40 -8.04
N ALA A 329 5.86 15.28 -8.11
CA ALA A 329 4.41 15.27 -7.97
C ALA A 329 3.97 15.70 -6.56
N VAL A 330 4.65 15.20 -5.54
CA VAL A 330 4.37 15.56 -4.13
C VAL A 330 4.65 17.04 -3.87
N SER A 331 5.78 17.58 -4.35
CA SER A 331 6.10 19.00 -4.21
C SER A 331 5.00 19.86 -4.82
N ASN A 332 4.54 19.53 -6.03
CA ASN A 332 3.48 20.27 -6.69
C ASN A 332 2.15 20.25 -5.92
N VAL A 333 1.80 19.15 -5.23
CA VAL A 333 0.62 19.12 -4.36
C VAL A 333 0.78 20.12 -3.20
N ILE A 334 1.94 20.13 -2.55
CA ILE A 334 2.22 21.01 -1.41
C ILE A 334 2.23 22.47 -1.87
N ASP A 335 2.95 22.79 -2.94
CA ASP A 335 3.08 24.13 -3.51
C ASP A 335 1.73 24.70 -3.93
N GLN A 336 0.86 23.88 -4.53
CA GLN A 336 -0.49 24.31 -4.89
C GLN A 336 -1.38 24.66 -3.72
N ASN A 337 -1.08 24.15 -2.53
CA ASN A 337 -1.82 24.44 -1.31
C ASN A 337 -1.05 25.40 -0.39
N ALA A 338 0.15 25.86 -0.75
CA ALA A 338 1.02 26.65 0.11
C ALA A 338 0.41 27.97 0.56
N ALA A 339 -0.46 28.59 -0.24
CA ALA A 339 -1.16 29.82 0.12
C ALA A 339 -2.20 29.65 1.25
N LEU A 340 -2.66 28.43 1.50
CA LEU A 340 -3.61 28.08 2.57
C LEU A 340 -2.97 27.27 3.71
N LEU A 341 -1.83 26.66 3.45
CA LEU A 341 -1.12 25.83 4.40
C LEU A 341 -0.43 26.72 5.45
N PRO A 342 -0.49 26.38 6.75
CA PRO A 342 0.27 27.11 7.77
C PRO A 342 1.77 27.06 7.45
N VAL A 343 2.47 28.20 7.53
CA VAL A 343 3.92 28.29 7.25
C VAL A 343 4.77 27.38 8.15
N SER A 344 4.25 26.97 9.30
CA SER A 344 4.88 26.04 10.24
C SER A 344 4.59 24.56 9.94
N SER A 345 3.80 24.26 8.91
CA SER A 345 3.40 22.90 8.58
C SER A 345 4.64 22.04 8.31
N PRO A 346 4.74 20.83 8.88
CA PRO A 346 5.88 19.95 8.61
C PRO A 346 5.84 19.40 7.17
N LEU A 347 4.73 19.54 6.44
CA LEU A 347 4.62 19.07 5.05
C LEU A 347 5.65 19.70 4.12
N TYR A 348 6.11 20.93 4.37
CA TYR A 348 7.18 21.56 3.58
C TYR A 348 8.51 20.80 3.63
N LYS A 349 8.71 19.90 4.61
CA LYS A 349 9.92 19.07 4.70
C LYS A 349 9.87 17.84 3.79
N VAL A 350 8.67 17.41 3.39
CA VAL A 350 8.45 16.12 2.72
C VAL A 350 9.19 16.04 1.41
N SER A 351 9.11 17.07 0.56
CA SER A 351 9.80 17.08 -0.74
C SER A 351 11.32 16.94 -0.62
N GLU A 352 11.92 17.48 0.45
CA GLU A 352 13.36 17.35 0.68
C GLU A 352 13.72 15.95 1.19
N LEU A 353 12.95 15.42 2.14
CA LEU A 353 13.16 14.10 2.72
C LEU A 353 13.01 12.97 1.68
N LEU A 354 12.15 13.14 0.67
CA LEU A 354 11.96 12.14 -0.38
C LEU A 354 13.12 12.05 -1.39
N LYS A 355 14.07 13.01 -1.40
CA LYS A 355 15.20 13.01 -2.35
C LYS A 355 16.24 11.92 -2.08
N SER A 356 16.20 11.28 -0.92
CA SER A 356 17.17 10.25 -0.52
C SER A 356 16.46 9.07 0.12
N ALA A 357 16.80 7.85 -0.30
CA ALA A 357 16.30 6.61 0.29
C ALA A 357 16.58 6.51 1.80
N ILE A 358 17.59 7.22 2.30
CA ILE A 358 17.96 7.27 3.72
C ILE A 358 16.92 8.03 4.55
N THR A 359 16.30 9.06 3.97
CA THR A 359 15.36 9.97 4.66
C THR A 359 13.90 9.77 4.26
N THR A 360 13.65 8.81 3.35
CA THR A 360 12.30 8.54 2.82
C THR A 360 11.34 8.07 3.93
N ASP A 361 11.80 7.30 4.92
CA ASP A 361 10.93 6.83 6.00
C ASP A 361 10.44 7.98 6.88
N GLU A 362 11.29 8.98 7.13
CA GLU A 362 10.94 10.19 7.86
C GLU A 362 9.90 11.02 7.08
N ALA A 363 9.99 11.04 5.74
CA ALA A 363 8.98 11.68 4.90
C ALA A 363 7.60 11.01 5.09
N PHE A 364 7.55 9.68 5.05
CA PHE A 364 6.33 8.93 5.35
C PHE A 364 5.85 9.17 6.78
N GLY A 365 6.76 9.24 7.75
CA GLY A 365 6.44 9.59 9.13
C GLY A 365 5.73 10.94 9.26
N VAL A 366 6.23 11.97 8.57
CA VAL A 366 5.57 13.30 8.50
C VAL A 366 4.19 13.20 7.86
N LEU A 367 4.07 12.49 6.72
CA LEU A 367 2.81 12.34 6.00
C LEU A 367 1.75 11.64 6.86
N TYR A 368 2.07 10.51 7.49
CA TYR A 368 1.14 9.79 8.38
C TYR A 368 0.79 10.58 9.62
N LYS A 369 1.75 11.29 10.22
CA LYS A 369 1.45 12.16 11.38
C LYS A 369 0.47 13.26 11.00
N CYS A 370 0.68 13.92 9.86
CA CYS A 370 -0.26 14.91 9.35
C CYS A 370 -1.60 14.31 8.92
N LEU A 371 -1.63 13.09 8.40
CA LEU A 371 -2.86 12.39 8.01
C LEU A 371 -3.80 12.18 9.20
N HIS A 372 -3.25 11.81 10.36
CA HIS A 372 -4.00 11.48 11.57
C HIS A 372 -4.20 12.69 12.49
N PHE A 373 -3.17 13.52 12.68
CA PHE A 373 -3.13 14.56 13.71
C PHE A 373 -3.04 15.99 13.16
N GLY A 374 -2.86 16.17 11.85
CA GLY A 374 -2.77 17.50 11.23
C GLY A 374 -4.10 18.27 11.26
N CYS A 375 -4.09 19.52 10.81
CA CYS A 375 -5.32 20.25 10.49
C CYS A 375 -6.04 19.67 9.25
N VAL A 376 -7.27 20.11 8.98
CA VAL A 376 -8.08 19.60 7.84
C VAL A 376 -7.33 19.63 6.51
N LEU A 377 -6.60 20.72 6.23
CA LEU A 377 -5.83 20.87 5.01
C LEU A 377 -4.63 19.92 4.97
N GLU A 378 -3.86 19.81 6.06
CA GLU A 378 -2.72 18.90 6.15
C GLU A 378 -3.15 17.45 5.96
N ARG A 379 -4.26 17.03 6.59
CA ARG A 379 -4.80 15.66 6.42
C ARG A 379 -5.17 15.38 4.97
N THR A 380 -5.71 16.38 4.28
CA THR A 380 -6.11 16.26 2.86
C THR A 380 -4.89 16.15 1.96
N ILE A 381 -3.86 16.99 2.16
CA ILE A 381 -2.62 16.95 1.40
C ILE A 381 -1.88 15.64 1.66
N SER A 382 -1.72 15.23 2.91
CA SER A 382 -1.09 13.95 3.28
C SER A 382 -1.74 12.76 2.58
N GLY A 383 -3.08 12.70 2.57
CA GLY A 383 -3.81 11.64 1.88
C GLY A 383 -3.49 11.59 0.37
N MET A 384 -3.52 12.75 -0.30
CA MET A 384 -3.17 12.83 -1.73
C MET A 384 -1.72 12.43 -2.00
N CYS A 385 -0.78 12.86 -1.16
CA CYS A 385 0.63 12.49 -1.30
C CYS A 385 0.84 10.98 -1.11
N LEU A 386 0.21 10.37 -0.10
CA LEU A 386 0.29 8.92 0.13
C LEU A 386 -0.31 8.12 -1.04
N ASP A 387 -1.41 8.60 -1.63
CA ASP A 387 -2.01 7.98 -2.83
C ASP A 387 -1.06 8.04 -4.04
N ILE A 388 -0.21 9.06 -4.17
CA ILE A 388 0.82 9.18 -5.22
C ILE A 388 2.02 8.27 -4.92
N LEU A 389 2.40 8.14 -3.65
CA LEU A 389 3.65 7.52 -3.21
C LEU A 389 3.57 6.00 -2.97
N LYS A 390 2.49 5.31 -3.40
CA LYS A 390 2.27 3.89 -3.07
C LYS A 390 3.43 2.97 -3.44
N ASP A 391 3.96 3.07 -4.66
CA ASP A 391 5.10 2.22 -5.08
C ASP A 391 6.41 2.61 -4.35
N LEU A 392 6.61 3.90 -4.02
CA LEU A 392 7.74 4.35 -3.21
C LEU A 392 7.63 3.91 -1.74
N GLN A 393 6.41 3.81 -1.20
CA GLN A 393 6.18 3.29 0.16
C GLN A 393 6.65 1.84 0.26
N ARG A 394 6.35 1.04 -0.77
CA ARG A 394 6.81 -0.34 -0.88
C ARG A 394 8.32 -0.44 -1.06
N GLU A 395 8.91 0.40 -1.91
CA GLU A 395 10.37 0.48 -2.04
C GLU A 395 11.05 0.85 -0.71
N ASN A 396 10.47 1.80 0.04
CA ASN A 396 10.94 2.16 1.38
C ASN A 396 10.82 1.00 2.37
N ALA A 397 9.70 0.24 2.34
CA ALA A 397 9.56 -0.96 3.16
C ALA A 397 10.67 -1.98 2.83
N PHE A 398 10.93 -2.24 1.55
CA PHE A 398 12.02 -3.10 1.11
C PHE A 398 13.38 -2.60 1.63
N TYR A 399 13.67 -1.32 1.48
CA TYR A 399 14.92 -0.69 1.95
C TYR A 399 15.12 -0.86 3.45
N ARG A 400 14.07 -0.66 4.26
CA ARG A 400 14.12 -0.88 5.72
C ARG A 400 14.40 -2.32 6.09
N HIS A 401 13.82 -3.29 5.37
CA HIS A 401 14.16 -4.70 5.58
C HIS A 401 15.63 -4.97 5.25
N LEU A 402 16.21 -4.35 4.22
CA LEU A 402 17.63 -4.49 3.90
C LEU A 402 18.53 -3.90 5.01
N GLN A 403 18.15 -2.76 5.60
CA GLN A 403 18.84 -2.20 6.77
C GLN A 403 18.78 -3.18 7.95
N ASN A 404 17.58 -3.69 8.26
CA ASN A 404 17.38 -4.64 9.35
C ASN A 404 18.19 -5.94 9.14
N VAL A 405 18.24 -6.47 7.91
CA VAL A 405 19.08 -7.62 7.56
C VAL A 405 20.54 -7.33 7.89
N TYR A 406 21.05 -6.19 7.43
CA TYR A 406 22.45 -5.81 7.64
C TYR A 406 22.78 -5.70 9.12
N ASP A 407 22.00 -4.91 9.86
CA ASP A 407 22.24 -4.64 11.29
C ASP A 407 22.09 -5.92 12.11
N THR A 408 21.06 -6.72 11.86
CA THR A 408 20.82 -7.97 12.60
C THR A 408 21.98 -8.95 12.41
N ILE A 409 22.41 -9.20 11.17
CA ILE A 409 23.49 -10.16 10.90
C ILE A 409 24.83 -9.63 11.40
N ASN A 410 25.12 -8.35 11.22
CA ASN A 410 26.37 -7.75 11.65
C ASN A 410 26.51 -7.75 13.19
N ASN A 411 25.39 -7.62 13.91
CA ASN A 411 25.35 -7.65 15.36
C ASN A 411 25.29 -9.08 15.96
N LEU A 412 25.28 -10.14 15.15
CA LEU A 412 25.33 -11.51 15.67
C LEU A 412 26.64 -11.75 16.44
N PRO A 413 26.59 -12.46 17.59
CA PRO A 413 27.79 -12.92 18.29
C PRO A 413 28.77 -13.63 17.34
N LYS A 414 30.07 -13.49 17.57
CA LYS A 414 31.10 -14.09 16.69
C LYS A 414 31.05 -15.62 16.70
N GLU A 415 30.56 -16.18 17.80
CA GLU A 415 30.43 -17.60 18.07
C GLU A 415 29.16 -18.21 17.44
N THR A 416 28.28 -17.38 16.85
CA THR A 416 27.04 -17.86 16.22
C THR A 416 27.38 -18.84 15.10
N PRO A 417 26.84 -20.08 15.12
CA PRO A 417 27.08 -21.04 14.05
C PRO A 417 26.65 -20.48 12.69
N ALA A 418 27.48 -20.72 11.66
CA ALA A 418 27.21 -20.21 10.31
C ALA A 418 25.86 -20.69 9.73
N LEU A 419 25.41 -21.88 10.12
CA LEU A 419 24.10 -22.41 9.74
C LEU A 419 22.96 -21.59 10.34
N ASP A 420 23.07 -21.21 11.62
CA ASP A 420 22.06 -20.38 12.29
C ASP A 420 22.03 -18.96 11.72
N ALA A 421 23.20 -18.38 11.46
CA ALA A 421 23.31 -17.08 10.80
C ALA A 421 22.67 -17.11 9.39
N ARG A 422 22.90 -18.17 8.61
CA ARG A 422 22.25 -18.36 7.29
C ARG A 422 20.74 -18.51 7.42
N ARG A 423 20.25 -19.33 8.34
CA ARG A 423 18.81 -19.51 8.57
C ARG A 423 18.14 -18.18 8.91
N LEU A 424 18.73 -17.42 9.84
CA LEU A 424 18.23 -16.10 10.21
C LEU A 424 18.25 -15.13 9.01
N GLY A 425 19.37 -15.04 8.30
CA GLY A 425 19.49 -14.18 7.13
C GLY A 425 18.47 -14.51 6.04
N THR A 426 18.24 -15.80 5.77
CA THR A 426 17.23 -16.28 4.83
C THR A 426 15.83 -15.84 5.22
N GLU A 427 15.44 -15.97 6.49
CA GLU A 427 14.12 -15.51 6.94
C GLU A 427 13.95 -13.99 6.79
N LEU A 428 14.97 -13.22 7.14
CA LEU A 428 14.94 -11.76 6.97
C LEU A 428 14.86 -11.35 5.48
N PHE A 429 15.55 -12.06 4.59
CA PHE A 429 15.45 -11.82 3.15
C PHE A 429 14.10 -12.25 2.57
N LYS A 430 13.48 -13.33 3.07
CA LYS A 430 12.11 -13.71 2.66
C LYS A 430 11.13 -12.57 2.95
N GLN A 431 11.24 -11.95 4.12
CA GLN A 431 10.44 -10.77 4.48
C GLN A 431 10.74 -9.59 3.56
N ALA A 432 12.03 -9.31 3.27
CA ALA A 432 12.40 -8.26 2.33
C ALA A 432 11.79 -8.51 0.94
N PHE A 433 11.91 -9.72 0.38
CA PHE A 433 11.38 -10.03 -0.95
C PHE A 433 9.86 -10.12 -1.04
N GLN A 434 9.13 -10.18 0.07
CA GLN A 434 7.67 -9.97 0.07
C GLN A 434 7.29 -8.55 -0.38
N GLN A 435 8.22 -7.59 -0.25
CA GLN A 435 8.03 -6.19 -0.66
C GLN A 435 8.32 -5.95 -2.14
N VAL A 436 8.83 -6.93 -2.89
CA VAL A 436 9.18 -6.76 -4.32
C VAL A 436 8.38 -7.76 -5.15
N PRO A 437 7.72 -7.34 -6.24
CA PRO A 437 7.02 -8.30 -7.08
C PRO A 437 8.04 -9.21 -7.76
N TYR A 438 7.76 -10.50 -7.72
CA TYR A 438 8.57 -11.51 -8.37
C TYR A 438 7.73 -12.57 -9.07
N VAL A 439 8.34 -13.19 -10.08
CA VAL A 439 7.83 -14.42 -10.69
C VAL A 439 8.98 -15.40 -10.89
N VAL A 440 8.76 -16.65 -10.48
CA VAL A 440 9.69 -17.77 -10.66
C VAL A 440 9.01 -18.83 -11.51
N LYS A 441 9.65 -19.23 -12.62
CA LYS A 441 9.19 -20.29 -13.53
C LYS A 441 10.19 -21.46 -13.51
N GLY A 442 9.69 -22.70 -13.57
CA GLY A 442 10.53 -23.89 -13.77
C GLY A 442 10.94 -24.60 -12.47
N LEU A 443 10.16 -24.48 -11.39
CA LEU A 443 10.47 -25.16 -10.12
C LEU A 443 10.54 -26.68 -10.25
N GLU A 444 9.81 -27.25 -11.21
CA GLU A 444 9.84 -28.67 -11.58
C GLU A 444 11.21 -29.14 -12.09
N ASN A 445 12.08 -28.23 -12.51
CA ASN A 445 13.44 -28.54 -12.97
C ASN A 445 14.45 -28.70 -11.82
N LEU A 446 14.04 -28.41 -10.58
CA LEU A 446 14.90 -28.56 -9.40
C LEU A 446 15.15 -30.05 -9.09
N PRO A 447 16.40 -30.46 -8.87
CA PRO A 447 16.72 -31.83 -8.45
C PRO A 447 16.04 -32.23 -7.14
N GLN A 448 15.88 -33.53 -6.89
CA GLN A 448 15.36 -34.01 -5.61
C GLN A 448 16.36 -33.79 -4.45
N LYS A 449 17.67 -33.85 -4.74
CA LYS A 449 18.73 -33.65 -3.74
C LYS A 449 19.23 -32.21 -3.75
N ALA A 450 19.40 -31.67 -2.56
CA ALA A 450 19.84 -30.29 -2.35
C ALA A 450 21.31 -30.05 -2.74
N GLY A 451 22.18 -31.07 -2.61
CA GLY A 451 23.59 -31.07 -3.00
C GLY A 451 23.80 -30.99 -4.52
N SER A 452 23.45 -29.84 -5.09
CA SER A 452 23.59 -29.52 -6.50
C SER A 452 24.36 -28.21 -6.66
N LEU A 453 24.99 -28.04 -7.81
CA LEU A 453 25.70 -26.83 -8.19
C LEU A 453 24.73 -25.90 -8.93
N PHE A 454 24.34 -24.80 -8.28
CA PHE A 454 23.45 -23.79 -8.85
C PHE A 454 24.28 -22.70 -9.53
N ILE A 455 24.20 -22.64 -10.86
CA ILE A 455 24.85 -21.58 -11.64
C ILE A 455 23.84 -20.49 -11.99
N TYR A 456 24.27 -19.24 -11.91
CA TYR A 456 23.40 -18.11 -12.20
C TYR A 456 24.15 -16.91 -12.79
N ASN A 457 23.46 -16.19 -13.67
CA ASN A 457 23.98 -14.92 -14.17
C ASN A 457 23.91 -13.84 -13.09
N HIS A 458 24.98 -13.06 -12.93
CA HIS A 458 25.08 -12.11 -11.83
C HIS A 458 24.82 -10.68 -12.30
N LEU A 459 23.86 -10.01 -11.66
CA LEU A 459 23.40 -8.68 -12.07
C LEU A 459 23.97 -7.57 -11.20
N LEU A 460 24.16 -6.39 -11.80
CA LEU A 460 24.49 -5.16 -11.08
C LEU A 460 23.40 -4.86 -10.04
N GLY A 461 23.75 -4.27 -8.90
CA GLY A 461 22.77 -3.84 -7.91
C GLY A 461 22.17 -2.48 -8.25
N SER A 462 20.85 -2.32 -8.02
CA SER A 462 20.18 -1.00 -8.10
C SER A 462 20.84 0.02 -7.16
N PRO A 463 21.09 1.26 -7.61
CA PRO A 463 21.57 2.34 -6.74
C PRO A 463 20.66 2.61 -5.54
N THR A 464 19.34 2.40 -5.67
CA THR A 464 18.36 2.65 -4.60
C THR A 464 18.45 1.65 -3.45
N ASN A 465 19.11 0.50 -3.64
CA ASN A 465 19.30 -0.52 -2.61
C ASN A 465 20.62 -0.36 -1.84
N ARG A 466 21.38 0.71 -2.10
CA ARG A 466 22.66 0.96 -1.42
C ARG A 466 22.40 1.46 0.00
N LEU A 467 22.98 0.77 0.98
CA LEU A 467 22.86 1.17 2.39
C LEU A 467 23.70 2.44 2.70
N PRO A 468 23.45 3.15 3.82
CA PRO A 468 24.14 4.41 4.14
C PRO A 468 25.66 4.28 4.27
N ASN A 469 26.15 3.13 4.76
CA ASN A 469 27.59 2.81 4.83
C ASN A 469 28.20 2.42 3.47
N GLY A 470 27.42 2.47 2.40
CA GLY A 470 27.81 2.13 1.05
C GLY A 470 27.67 0.66 0.67
N PHE A 471 27.25 -0.22 1.60
CA PHE A 471 27.10 -1.65 1.38
C PHE A 471 26.04 -1.98 0.31
N ARG A 472 26.30 -3.04 -0.46
CA ARG A 472 25.42 -3.54 -1.52
C ARG A 472 25.30 -5.05 -1.44
N PHE A 473 24.07 -5.52 -1.37
CA PHE A 473 23.77 -6.94 -1.44
C PHE A 473 23.74 -7.44 -2.89
N SER A 474 24.13 -8.70 -3.09
CA SER A 474 23.85 -9.46 -4.33
C SER A 474 22.39 -9.92 -4.29
N MET A 475 21.47 -9.04 -4.74
CA MET A 475 20.03 -9.26 -4.63
C MET A 475 19.57 -10.54 -5.34
N ASP A 476 20.07 -10.76 -6.54
CA ASP A 476 19.89 -12.01 -7.30
C ASP A 476 20.18 -13.26 -6.46
N ALA A 477 21.34 -13.33 -5.81
CA ALA A 477 21.70 -14.54 -5.12
C ALA A 477 21.04 -14.67 -3.75
N GLN A 478 20.79 -13.56 -3.05
CA GLN A 478 19.99 -13.62 -1.83
C GLN A 478 18.58 -14.11 -2.16
N PHE A 479 18.02 -13.71 -3.30
CA PHE A 479 16.74 -14.24 -3.80
C PHE A 479 16.83 -15.73 -4.14
N ILE A 480 17.86 -16.17 -4.87
CA ILE A 480 18.02 -17.60 -5.18
C ILE A 480 18.14 -18.43 -3.90
N SER A 481 18.97 -18.01 -2.95
CA SER A 481 19.16 -18.75 -1.69
C SER A 481 17.87 -18.80 -0.87
N SER A 482 17.22 -17.65 -0.65
CA SER A 482 16.06 -17.54 0.26
C SER A 482 14.73 -17.95 -0.36
N MET A 483 14.50 -17.59 -1.62
CA MET A 483 13.22 -17.78 -2.28
C MET A 483 13.19 -19.07 -3.09
N ILE A 484 14.31 -19.60 -3.58
CA ILE A 484 14.34 -20.82 -4.40
C ILE A 484 14.85 -22.01 -3.61
N ILE A 485 16.12 -21.98 -3.19
CA ILE A 485 16.80 -23.13 -2.60
C ILE A 485 16.18 -23.46 -1.24
N ASP A 486 16.12 -22.51 -0.32
CA ASP A 486 15.60 -22.76 1.03
C ASP A 486 14.12 -23.17 1.03
N LYS A 487 13.29 -22.53 0.19
CA LYS A 487 11.88 -22.94 0.04
C LYS A 487 11.70 -24.35 -0.52
N GLN A 488 12.64 -24.85 -1.31
CA GLN A 488 12.58 -26.20 -1.88
C GLN A 488 13.14 -27.26 -0.93
N TYR A 489 14.25 -26.96 -0.26
CA TYR A 489 15.04 -27.96 0.46
C TYR A 489 15.09 -27.77 1.98
N GLY A 490 14.58 -26.65 2.51
CA GLY A 490 14.67 -26.30 3.93
C GLY A 490 16.09 -25.95 4.41
N ILE A 491 17.04 -25.78 3.47
CA ILE A 491 18.41 -25.38 3.74
C ILE A 491 18.85 -24.28 2.77
N SER A 492 19.55 -23.28 3.29
CA SER A 492 20.10 -22.16 2.52
C SER A 492 21.33 -22.58 1.71
N GLY A 493 21.48 -22.02 0.50
CA GLY A 493 22.66 -22.26 -0.32
C GLY A 493 23.93 -21.60 0.25
N GLN A 494 25.06 -22.29 0.14
CA GLN A 494 26.39 -21.75 0.37
C GLN A 494 26.90 -21.08 -0.91
N ARG A 495 27.62 -19.96 -0.78
CA ARG A 495 28.06 -19.18 -1.94
C ARG A 495 29.58 -19.12 -2.01
N VAL A 496 30.08 -18.99 -3.23
CA VAL A 496 31.47 -18.59 -3.50
C VAL A 496 31.51 -17.07 -3.61
N VAL A 497 32.31 -16.42 -2.76
CA VAL A 497 32.32 -14.97 -2.57
C VAL A 497 33.75 -14.45 -2.73
N ARG A 498 33.93 -13.44 -3.59
CA ARG A 498 35.22 -12.74 -3.69
C ARG A 498 35.53 -12.00 -2.40
N ARG A 499 36.79 -12.01 -1.95
CA ARG A 499 37.32 -11.15 -0.88
C ARG A 499 37.16 -9.68 -1.24
N SER A 500 36.89 -8.87 -0.24
CA SER A 500 36.67 -7.44 -0.37
C SER A 500 37.94 -6.72 -0.81
N LYS A 501 37.79 -5.62 -1.56
CA LYS A 501 38.93 -4.73 -1.83
C LYS A 501 39.31 -3.99 -0.54
N GLU A 502 40.50 -3.38 -0.48
CA GLU A 502 41.01 -2.71 0.73
C GLU A 502 40.03 -1.67 1.34
N SER A 503 39.14 -1.09 0.53
CA SER A 503 38.14 -0.10 0.95
C SER A 503 36.77 -0.67 1.39
N GLU A 504 36.58 -2.00 1.43
CA GLU A 504 35.28 -2.66 1.65
C GLU A 504 35.30 -3.66 2.83
N PHE A 505 36.09 -3.43 3.88
CA PHE A 505 36.32 -4.41 4.96
C PHE A 505 35.03 -4.99 5.59
N TRP A 506 33.99 -4.17 5.75
CA TRP A 506 32.69 -4.58 6.32
C TRP A 506 31.96 -5.65 5.50
N ARG A 507 32.32 -5.82 4.22
CA ARG A 507 31.69 -6.80 3.35
C ARG A 507 32.18 -8.22 3.64
N ASP A 508 33.46 -8.38 3.94
CA ASP A 508 34.01 -9.68 4.33
C ASP A 508 33.45 -10.14 5.67
N ASP A 509 33.33 -9.23 6.65
CA ASP A 509 32.73 -9.51 7.95
C ASP A 509 31.29 -10.01 7.80
N PHE A 510 30.48 -9.31 6.99
CA PHE A 510 29.09 -9.71 6.73
C PHE A 510 29.01 -11.10 6.08
N TYR A 511 29.73 -11.33 4.97
CA TYR A 511 29.64 -12.61 4.25
C TYR A 511 30.33 -13.76 4.99
N GLY A 512 31.29 -13.47 5.87
CA GLY A 512 31.99 -14.43 6.71
C GLY A 512 31.08 -15.13 7.72
N LYS A 513 30.05 -14.43 8.21
CA LYS A 513 29.04 -15.01 9.14
C LYS A 513 28.32 -16.22 8.57
N PHE A 514 28.21 -16.33 7.24
CA PHE A 514 27.45 -17.40 6.58
C PHE A 514 28.29 -18.64 6.25
N GLY A 515 29.59 -18.64 6.56
CA GLY A 515 30.49 -19.74 6.18
C GLY A 515 30.65 -19.88 4.67
N ASN A 516 30.56 -18.78 3.91
CA ASN A 516 30.77 -18.81 2.47
C ASN A 516 32.22 -19.19 2.10
N ILE A 517 32.40 -19.75 0.92
CA ILE A 517 33.73 -20.07 0.36
C ILE A 517 34.32 -18.78 -0.19
N PHE A 518 35.51 -18.39 0.28
CA PHE A 518 36.15 -17.15 -0.14
C PHE A 518 37.26 -17.39 -1.16
N ILE A 519 37.29 -16.55 -2.20
CA ILE A 519 38.38 -16.47 -3.18
C ILE A 519 38.92 -15.04 -3.26
N ASN A 520 40.18 -14.83 -3.61
CA ASN A 520 40.75 -13.48 -3.74
C ASN A 520 40.23 -12.78 -4.99
N SER A 521 40.25 -13.48 -6.13
CA SER A 521 39.71 -13.00 -7.39
C SER A 521 39.37 -14.17 -8.32
N TRP A 522 38.35 -13.99 -9.15
CA TRP A 522 38.01 -14.97 -10.19
C TRP A 522 39.07 -15.08 -11.28
N GLU A 523 39.75 -13.96 -11.58
CA GLU A 523 40.82 -13.86 -12.58
C GLU A 523 42.11 -14.54 -12.11
N GLY A 524 42.41 -14.49 -10.80
CA GLY A 524 43.60 -15.10 -10.21
C GLY A 524 43.46 -16.58 -9.85
N LEU A 525 42.25 -17.14 -9.90
CA LEU A 525 41.96 -18.52 -9.50
C LEU A 525 42.51 -19.52 -10.55
N THR A 526 43.80 -19.79 -10.50
CA THR A 526 44.51 -20.56 -11.53
C THR A 526 44.75 -22.00 -11.10
N LYS A 527 44.41 -22.97 -11.96
CA LYS A 527 44.61 -24.40 -11.71
C LYS A 527 46.07 -24.72 -11.36
N GLY A 528 46.29 -25.48 -10.29
CA GLY A 528 47.61 -25.84 -9.77
C GLY A 528 48.20 -24.84 -8.77
N THR A 529 47.42 -23.83 -8.35
CA THR A 529 47.78 -22.96 -7.23
C THR A 529 47.11 -23.45 -5.94
N PRO A 530 47.70 -23.21 -4.75
CA PRO A 530 47.07 -23.57 -3.48
C PRO A 530 45.67 -22.98 -3.28
N GLU A 531 45.43 -21.77 -3.79
CA GLU A 531 44.12 -21.12 -3.73
C GLU A 531 43.06 -21.88 -4.54
N TYR A 532 43.41 -22.34 -5.74
CA TYR A 532 42.52 -23.16 -6.57
C TYR A 532 42.21 -24.51 -5.93
N ASP A 533 43.25 -25.19 -5.41
CA ASP A 533 43.08 -26.50 -4.78
C ASP A 533 42.20 -26.42 -3.53
N GLU A 534 42.36 -25.36 -2.73
CA GLU A 534 41.51 -25.09 -1.57
C GLU A 534 40.06 -24.76 -1.98
N PHE A 535 39.86 -23.94 -3.02
CA PHE A 535 38.54 -23.65 -3.57
C PHE A 535 37.81 -24.93 -4.03
N ILE A 536 38.48 -25.79 -4.79
CA ILE A 536 37.91 -27.05 -5.27
C ILE A 536 37.55 -27.94 -4.08
N LYS A 537 38.48 -28.13 -3.14
CA LYS A 537 38.26 -28.98 -1.96
C LYS A 537 37.07 -28.53 -1.13
N GLN A 538 37.01 -27.24 -0.74
CA GLN A 538 35.88 -26.71 0.04
C GLN A 538 34.54 -26.84 -0.69
N SER A 539 34.55 -26.66 -2.01
CA SER A 539 33.36 -26.78 -2.84
C SER A 539 32.88 -28.23 -2.97
N GLN A 540 33.81 -29.18 -3.12
CA GLN A 540 33.52 -30.62 -3.09
C GLN A 540 32.95 -31.04 -1.74
N ASP A 541 33.60 -30.64 -0.63
CA ASP A 541 33.13 -30.94 0.73
C ASP A 541 31.69 -30.45 0.95
N THR A 542 31.37 -29.25 0.47
CA THR A 542 30.01 -28.68 0.52
C THR A 542 29.01 -29.57 -0.20
N LEU A 543 29.30 -29.97 -1.45
CA LEU A 543 28.41 -30.79 -2.27
C LEU A 543 28.27 -32.21 -1.72
N CYS A 544 29.36 -32.84 -1.25
CA CYS A 544 29.34 -34.17 -0.63
C CYS A 544 28.53 -34.18 0.67
N GLN A 545 28.50 -33.08 1.42
CA GLN A 545 27.62 -32.89 2.59
C GLN A 545 26.15 -32.61 2.21
N ASN A 546 25.80 -32.71 0.92
CA ASN A 546 24.48 -32.42 0.37
C ASN A 546 24.02 -30.97 0.59
N PHE A 547 24.96 -30.02 0.71
CA PHE A 547 24.65 -28.60 0.73
C PHE A 547 24.58 -28.01 -0.69
N PRO A 548 23.57 -27.18 -0.99
CA PRO A 548 23.51 -26.42 -2.24
C PRO A 548 24.68 -25.46 -2.35
N LEU A 549 25.40 -25.49 -3.48
CA LEU A 549 26.50 -24.56 -3.75
C LEU A 549 26.12 -23.63 -4.91
N MET A 550 26.31 -22.33 -4.73
CA MET A 550 26.00 -21.31 -5.74
C MET A 550 27.27 -20.67 -6.27
N ILE A 551 27.40 -20.64 -7.61
CA ILE A 551 28.50 -20.00 -8.32
C ILE A 551 27.96 -19.16 -9.47
N SER A 552 28.43 -17.91 -9.60
CA SER A 552 28.21 -17.18 -10.84
C SER A 552 29.38 -17.44 -11.80
N PRO A 553 29.14 -18.12 -12.93
CA PRO A 553 30.21 -18.46 -13.87
C PRO A 553 30.76 -17.23 -14.59
N GLU A 554 30.07 -16.09 -14.63
CA GLU A 554 30.58 -14.87 -15.27
C GLU A 554 31.67 -14.14 -14.47
N GLY A 555 31.82 -14.46 -13.18
CA GLY A 555 32.82 -13.87 -12.27
C GLY A 555 32.65 -12.37 -12.00
N GLN A 556 31.79 -11.67 -12.74
CA GLN A 556 31.50 -10.25 -12.64
C GLN A 556 29.99 -10.02 -12.78
N SER A 557 29.54 -8.81 -12.43
CA SER A 557 28.12 -8.42 -12.50
C SER A 557 27.84 -7.54 -13.72
N PHE A 558 26.74 -7.82 -14.44
CA PHE A 558 26.34 -7.08 -15.65
C PHE A 558 24.93 -6.50 -15.53
N SER A 559 24.55 -5.59 -16.43
CA SER A 559 23.13 -5.24 -16.56
C SER A 559 22.35 -6.41 -17.14
N THR A 560 21.04 -6.48 -16.91
CA THR A 560 20.20 -7.56 -17.46
C THR A 560 20.38 -7.71 -18.97
N GLN A 561 20.55 -6.61 -19.70
CA GLN A 561 20.69 -6.60 -21.16
C GLN A 561 22.07 -7.08 -21.64
N GLN A 562 23.10 -7.02 -20.79
CA GLN A 562 24.49 -7.38 -21.12
C GLN A 562 24.89 -8.75 -20.60
N SER A 563 24.04 -9.36 -19.77
CA SER A 563 24.25 -10.66 -19.15
C SER A 563 23.77 -11.79 -20.07
N PRO A 564 24.44 -12.95 -20.11
CA PRO A 564 25.70 -13.24 -19.42
C PRO A 564 26.92 -12.63 -20.13
N GLY A 565 27.90 -12.18 -19.34
CA GLY A 565 29.27 -11.96 -19.79
C GLY A 565 30.00 -13.28 -20.12
N ALA A 566 31.32 -13.20 -20.30
CA ALA A 566 32.13 -14.37 -20.59
C ALA A 566 32.09 -15.38 -19.43
N LEU A 567 31.80 -16.65 -19.73
CA LEU A 567 31.75 -17.71 -18.73
C LEU A 567 33.15 -18.23 -18.40
N LEU A 568 33.49 -18.21 -17.11
CA LEU A 568 34.71 -18.78 -16.55
C LEU A 568 34.57 -20.30 -16.35
N PRO A 569 35.66 -21.06 -16.46
CA PRO A 569 35.62 -22.52 -16.40
C PRO A 569 35.35 -23.08 -14.99
N HIS A 570 35.60 -22.31 -13.94
CA HIS A 570 35.72 -22.81 -12.54
C HIS A 570 34.52 -23.61 -12.03
N ALA A 571 33.29 -23.18 -12.31
CA ALA A 571 32.09 -23.91 -11.89
C ALA A 571 31.99 -25.27 -12.59
N PHE A 572 32.38 -25.34 -13.86
CA PHE A 572 32.35 -26.55 -14.67
C PHE A 572 33.52 -27.47 -14.35
N GLU A 573 34.71 -26.92 -14.10
CA GLU A 573 35.86 -27.68 -13.61
C GLU A 573 35.58 -28.34 -12.26
N LEU A 574 34.91 -27.63 -11.34
CA LEU A 574 34.43 -28.20 -10.08
C LEU A 574 33.52 -29.40 -10.33
N ALA A 575 32.50 -29.26 -11.18
CA ALA A 575 31.59 -30.36 -11.48
C ALA A 575 32.33 -31.58 -12.05
N GLY A 576 33.26 -31.36 -13.00
CA GLY A 576 34.08 -32.42 -13.60
C GLY A 576 35.06 -33.07 -12.63
N SER A 577 35.51 -32.35 -11.58
CA SER A 577 36.47 -32.86 -10.60
C SER A 577 35.92 -33.95 -9.68
N MET A 578 34.59 -34.10 -9.57
CA MET A 578 33.94 -35.06 -8.67
C MET A 578 33.69 -36.43 -9.31
N GLU A 579 34.05 -36.62 -10.60
CA GLU A 579 33.96 -37.88 -11.35
C GLU A 579 32.67 -38.69 -11.09
N THR A 580 32.73 -39.75 -10.27
CA THR A 580 31.58 -40.63 -9.99
C THR A 580 30.49 -39.99 -9.12
N GLU A 581 30.82 -38.92 -8.39
CA GLU A 581 29.89 -38.13 -7.57
C GLU A 581 29.57 -36.77 -8.22
N GLU A 582 29.71 -36.65 -9.54
CA GLU A 582 29.42 -35.43 -10.29
C GLU A 582 28.09 -34.79 -9.82
N PRO A 583 28.06 -33.48 -9.47
CA PRO A 583 26.84 -32.81 -9.02
C PRO A 583 25.91 -32.52 -10.19
N TRP A 584 24.62 -32.28 -9.92
CA TRP A 584 23.75 -31.67 -10.93
C TRP A 584 24.10 -30.19 -11.07
N ILE A 585 24.27 -29.71 -12.31
CA ILE A 585 24.35 -28.28 -12.62
C ILE A 585 22.93 -27.79 -12.87
N VAL A 586 22.47 -26.83 -12.07
CA VAL A 586 21.13 -26.23 -12.15
C VAL A 586 21.27 -24.79 -12.66
N PRO A 587 20.86 -24.50 -13.91
CA PRO A 587 20.91 -23.14 -14.44
C PRO A 587 19.74 -22.31 -13.94
N ILE A 588 20.04 -21.27 -13.15
CA ILE A 588 19.07 -20.30 -12.66
C ILE A 588 19.31 -18.95 -13.31
N VAL A 589 18.37 -18.51 -14.11
CA VAL A 589 18.44 -17.29 -14.89
C VAL A 589 17.67 -16.19 -14.20
N VAL A 590 18.29 -15.05 -13.96
CA VAL A 590 17.68 -13.89 -13.30
C VAL A 590 17.61 -12.69 -14.24
N ALA A 591 16.52 -11.92 -14.15
CA ALA A 591 16.33 -10.69 -14.92
C ALA A 591 15.75 -9.57 -14.04
N ASN A 592 16.19 -8.36 -14.35
CA ASN A 592 15.80 -7.08 -13.78
C ASN A 592 16.19 -6.80 -12.32
N PHE A 593 17.05 -7.61 -11.69
CA PHE A 593 17.54 -7.31 -10.33
C PHE A 593 18.43 -6.03 -10.28
N ASP A 594 18.88 -5.55 -11.44
CA ASP A 594 19.63 -4.31 -11.64
C ASP A 594 18.76 -3.05 -11.74
N LYS A 595 17.44 -3.20 -11.78
CA LYS A 595 16.51 -2.06 -11.86
C LYS A 595 15.94 -1.72 -10.49
N ARG A 596 15.50 -0.46 -10.34
CA ARG A 596 14.78 0.05 -9.16
C ARG A 596 13.58 -0.83 -8.81
N ALA A 597 13.28 -1.04 -7.53
CA ALA A 597 12.29 -2.03 -7.09
C ALA A 597 10.82 -1.55 -7.19
N ASP A 598 10.59 -0.26 -7.44
CA ASP A 598 9.28 0.44 -7.47
C ASP A 598 8.38 0.03 -8.66
N HIS A 599 8.91 0.00 -9.87
CA HIS A 599 8.19 -0.27 -11.11
C HIS A 599 8.81 -1.46 -11.86
N ASN A 600 9.23 -2.47 -11.10
CA ASN A 600 10.02 -3.56 -11.63
C ASN A 600 9.65 -4.93 -11.06
N LEU A 601 9.67 -5.94 -11.92
CA LEU A 601 9.35 -7.34 -11.62
C LEU A 601 10.63 -8.20 -11.65
N TYR A 602 11.03 -8.71 -10.49
CA TYR A 602 12.14 -9.66 -10.38
C TYR A 602 11.73 -10.98 -11.01
N THR A 603 12.45 -11.40 -12.04
CA THR A 603 12.04 -12.55 -12.84
C THR A 603 13.11 -13.62 -12.79
N VAL A 604 12.70 -14.86 -12.52
CA VAL A 604 13.59 -16.01 -12.46
C VAL A 604 13.06 -17.14 -13.33
N ILE A 605 13.93 -17.74 -14.13
CA ILE A 605 13.67 -18.97 -14.87
C ILE A 605 14.69 -20.02 -14.46
N ILE A 606 14.20 -21.20 -14.08
CA ILE A 606 15.04 -22.36 -13.75
C ILE A 606 14.99 -23.31 -14.95
N LYS A 607 16.15 -23.62 -15.53
CA LYS A 607 16.25 -24.55 -16.67
C LYS A 607 16.52 -25.98 -16.18
N PRO A 608 16.24 -27.00 -17.01
CA PRO A 608 16.54 -28.40 -16.67
C PRO A 608 17.98 -28.59 -16.21
N ALA A 609 18.15 -29.26 -15.07
CA ALA A 609 19.46 -29.59 -14.55
C ALA A 609 20.18 -30.61 -15.46
N PHE A 610 21.51 -30.53 -15.55
CA PHE A 610 22.32 -31.44 -16.35
C PHE A 610 23.60 -31.88 -15.63
N LYS A 611 24.19 -32.98 -16.12
CA LYS A 611 25.56 -33.41 -15.78
C LYS A 611 26.51 -32.85 -16.82
N LEU A 612 27.65 -32.27 -16.41
CA LEU A 612 28.63 -31.74 -17.35
C LEU A 612 29.13 -32.81 -18.32
N SER A 613 29.36 -34.02 -17.80
CA SER A 613 29.75 -35.22 -18.58
C SER A 613 28.75 -35.58 -19.69
N SER A 614 27.48 -35.18 -19.57
CA SER A 614 26.45 -35.39 -20.60
C SER A 614 26.47 -34.35 -21.72
N LYS A 615 27.24 -33.26 -21.55
CA LYS A 615 27.28 -32.11 -22.47
C LYS A 615 28.62 -31.93 -23.16
N VAL A 616 29.73 -32.23 -22.50
CA VAL A 616 31.08 -32.01 -23.03
C VAL A 616 32.08 -32.99 -22.42
N ASP A 617 33.11 -33.36 -23.18
CA ASP A 617 34.31 -33.98 -22.62
C ASP A 617 35.11 -32.91 -21.86
N TYR A 618 34.83 -32.77 -20.57
CA TYR A 618 35.47 -31.79 -19.70
C TYR A 618 36.96 -32.09 -19.42
N LYS A 619 37.48 -33.25 -19.84
CA LYS A 619 38.91 -33.57 -19.74
C LYS A 619 39.70 -32.94 -20.89
N ASP A 620 39.05 -32.66 -22.02
CA ASP A 620 39.62 -31.88 -23.12
C ASP A 620 39.40 -30.37 -22.89
N LYS A 621 40.50 -29.65 -22.65
CA LYS A 621 40.49 -28.19 -22.44
C LYS A 621 39.88 -27.43 -23.61
N LYS A 622 40.10 -27.90 -24.85
CA LYS A 622 39.57 -27.23 -26.04
C LYS A 622 38.06 -27.44 -26.14
N ALA A 623 37.58 -28.67 -25.94
CA ALA A 623 36.16 -28.97 -25.90
C ALA A 623 35.44 -28.19 -24.81
N LEU A 624 36.01 -28.09 -23.61
CA LEU A 624 35.45 -27.29 -22.52
C LEU A 624 35.37 -25.79 -22.90
N ALA A 625 36.43 -25.22 -23.49
CA ALA A 625 36.42 -23.82 -23.92
C ALA A 625 35.36 -23.54 -25.00
N GLU A 626 35.20 -24.43 -25.99
CA GLU A 626 34.16 -24.34 -27.01
C GLU A 626 32.75 -24.47 -26.40
N PHE A 627 32.57 -25.38 -25.43
CA PHE A 627 31.33 -25.51 -24.68
C PHE A 627 30.97 -24.23 -23.92
N LEU A 628 31.92 -23.57 -23.25
CA LEU A 628 31.65 -22.34 -22.51
C LEU A 628 31.12 -21.23 -23.43
N VAL A 629 31.70 -21.06 -24.61
CA VAL A 629 31.25 -20.07 -25.61
C VAL A 629 29.85 -20.41 -26.12
N SER A 630 29.61 -21.67 -26.49
CA SER A 630 28.29 -22.13 -26.95
C SER A 630 27.23 -21.97 -25.87
N TYR A 631 27.56 -22.35 -24.64
CA TYR A 631 26.64 -22.33 -23.51
C TYR A 631 26.36 -20.89 -23.05
N GLN A 632 27.32 -19.97 -23.19
CA GLN A 632 27.08 -18.54 -22.97
C GLN A 632 25.97 -18.00 -23.89
N GLU A 633 26.02 -18.32 -25.18
CA GLU A 633 25.00 -17.86 -26.14
C GLU A 633 23.63 -18.52 -25.88
N GLU A 634 23.61 -19.81 -25.54
CA GLU A 634 22.41 -20.50 -25.08
C GLU A 634 21.80 -19.81 -23.84
N TYR A 635 22.64 -19.50 -22.86
CA TYR A 635 22.24 -18.87 -21.61
C TYR A 635 21.73 -17.44 -21.83
N LYS A 636 22.31 -16.69 -22.77
CA LYS A 636 21.80 -15.38 -23.21
C LYS A 636 20.38 -15.48 -23.77
N GLY A 637 20.08 -16.55 -24.52
CA GLY A 637 18.72 -16.88 -24.94
C GLY A 637 17.76 -17.02 -23.75
N TYR A 638 18.22 -17.63 -22.66
CA TYR A 638 17.41 -17.74 -21.43
C TYR A 638 17.20 -16.40 -20.72
N VAL A 639 18.19 -15.51 -20.71
CA VAL A 639 18.03 -14.16 -20.14
C VAL A 639 16.96 -13.39 -20.93
N ASN A 640 16.95 -13.50 -22.25
CA ASN A 640 15.88 -12.94 -23.09
C ASN A 640 14.50 -13.56 -22.76
N GLU A 641 14.42 -14.88 -22.55
CA GLU A 641 13.19 -15.56 -22.08
C GLU A 641 12.68 -14.95 -20.77
N ALA A 642 13.56 -14.67 -19.81
CA ALA A 642 13.21 -14.06 -18.53
C ALA A 642 12.74 -12.60 -18.68
N VAL A 643 13.34 -11.83 -19.60
CA VAL A 643 12.90 -10.46 -19.91
C VAL A 643 11.52 -10.45 -20.55
N GLU A 644 11.24 -11.34 -21.50
CA GLU A 644 9.90 -11.43 -22.12
C GLU A 644 8.84 -11.89 -21.13
N LEU A 645 9.14 -12.88 -20.28
CA LEU A 645 8.26 -13.29 -19.19
C LEU A 645 7.92 -12.10 -18.27
N SER A 646 8.90 -11.27 -17.94
CA SER A 646 8.67 -10.08 -17.14
C SER A 646 7.67 -9.12 -17.80
N ARG A 647 7.77 -8.92 -19.12
CA ARG A 647 6.85 -8.05 -19.87
C ARG A 647 5.45 -8.65 -19.95
N GLU A 648 5.34 -9.95 -20.22
CA GLU A 648 4.06 -10.67 -20.26
C GLU A 648 3.31 -10.54 -18.94
N ILE A 649 3.99 -10.80 -17.81
CA ILE A 649 3.35 -10.71 -16.49
C ILE A 649 2.98 -9.29 -16.11
N ARG A 650 3.77 -8.27 -16.50
CA ARG A 650 3.37 -6.87 -16.26
C ARG A 650 2.12 -6.50 -17.04
N GLN A 651 1.99 -6.99 -18.26
CA GLN A 651 0.82 -6.74 -19.09
C GLN A 651 -0.40 -7.54 -18.60
N TYR A 652 -0.18 -8.77 -18.14
CA TYR A 652 -1.22 -9.68 -17.66
C TYR A 652 -0.85 -10.30 -16.30
N PRO A 653 -0.99 -9.55 -15.18
CA PRO A 653 -0.59 -10.01 -13.85
C PRO A 653 -1.17 -11.37 -13.43
N ILE A 654 -2.39 -11.67 -13.88
CA ILE A 654 -3.08 -12.94 -13.64
C ILE A 654 -2.31 -14.16 -14.15
N PHE A 655 -1.49 -14.00 -15.20
CA PHE A 655 -0.66 -15.08 -15.73
C PHE A 655 0.46 -15.51 -14.79
N SER A 656 0.73 -14.73 -13.75
CA SER A 656 1.74 -15.10 -12.74
C SER A 656 1.29 -16.26 -11.83
N GLY A 657 -0.01 -16.60 -11.85
CA GLY A 657 -0.59 -17.75 -11.16
C GLY A 657 -0.71 -19.02 -12.01
N LYS A 658 -0.11 -19.07 -13.21
CA LYS A 658 -0.10 -20.29 -14.05
C LYS A 658 0.60 -21.45 -13.34
N ASN A 659 0.18 -22.69 -13.62
CA ASN A 659 0.88 -23.88 -13.11
C ASN A 659 2.36 -23.87 -13.48
N GLY A 660 3.23 -24.25 -12.54
CA GLY A 660 4.70 -24.19 -12.69
C GLY A 660 5.31 -22.83 -12.33
N TYR A 661 4.48 -21.85 -11.94
CA TYR A 661 4.93 -20.52 -11.54
C TYR A 661 4.78 -20.36 -10.03
N ARG A 662 5.68 -19.59 -9.43
CA ARG A 662 5.53 -19.08 -8.06
C ARG A 662 5.75 -17.58 -8.08
N SER A 663 4.74 -16.84 -7.64
CA SER A 663 4.67 -15.39 -7.76
C SER A 663 4.01 -14.80 -6.51
N ASN A 664 4.35 -13.56 -6.18
CA ASN A 664 3.60 -12.72 -5.24
C ASN A 664 2.89 -11.54 -5.93
N VAL A 665 2.89 -11.44 -7.26
CA VAL A 665 2.37 -10.28 -8.00
C VAL A 665 0.91 -9.97 -7.66
N MET A 666 0.08 -11.00 -7.46
CA MET A 666 -1.35 -10.84 -7.10
C MET A 666 -1.58 -10.60 -5.59
N SER A 667 -0.56 -10.82 -4.77
CA SER A 667 -0.64 -10.71 -3.30
C SER A 667 0.48 -9.85 -2.73
N LEU A 668 0.96 -8.88 -3.52
CA LEU A 668 2.14 -8.10 -3.20
C LEU A 668 1.84 -7.16 -2.02
N ASN A 669 2.63 -7.27 -0.97
CA ASN A 669 2.63 -6.36 0.16
C ASN A 669 1.24 -6.11 0.81
N GLN A 670 0.37 -7.13 0.86
CA GLN A 670 -1.00 -6.95 1.34
C GLN A 670 -1.05 -6.46 2.80
N ILE A 671 -0.15 -6.92 3.66
CA ILE A 671 -0.16 -6.56 5.09
C ILE A 671 0.22 -5.08 5.30
N ASP A 672 1.31 -4.57 4.72
CA ASP A 672 1.66 -3.15 4.90
C ASP A 672 0.67 -2.22 4.25
N VAL A 673 0.24 -2.57 3.03
CA VAL A 673 -0.85 -1.86 2.37
C VAL A 673 -2.05 -1.79 3.31
N GLU A 674 -2.38 -2.91 3.98
CA GLU A 674 -3.55 -2.97 4.82
C GLU A 674 -3.41 -2.13 6.09
N PHE A 675 -2.32 -2.30 6.84
CA PHE A 675 -2.24 -1.86 8.23
C PHE A 675 -1.19 -0.78 8.54
N GLU A 676 -0.28 -0.43 7.62
CA GLU A 676 0.82 0.52 7.92
C GLU A 676 0.32 1.84 8.50
N SER A 677 -0.77 2.38 7.95
CA SER A 677 -1.39 3.62 8.45
C SER A 677 -1.88 3.49 9.90
N ASP A 678 -2.46 2.35 10.27
CA ASP A 678 -2.98 2.09 11.62
C ASP A 678 -1.82 1.87 12.62
N VAL A 679 -0.76 1.19 12.18
CA VAL A 679 0.45 0.96 12.98
C VAL A 679 1.19 2.28 13.23
N ARG A 680 1.33 3.14 12.21
CA ARG A 680 1.90 4.48 12.37
C ARG A 680 1.10 5.34 13.33
N GLU A 681 -0.23 5.29 13.26
CA GLU A 681 -1.10 5.99 14.22
C GLU A 681 -0.80 5.55 15.67
N LEU A 682 -0.73 4.23 15.88
CA LEU A 682 -0.39 3.65 17.18
C LEU A 682 0.99 4.11 17.67
N GLU A 683 2.03 4.02 16.83
CA GLU A 683 3.38 4.47 17.18
C GLU A 683 3.42 5.94 17.61
N PHE A 684 2.70 6.82 16.91
CA PHE A 684 2.65 8.23 17.27
C PHE A 684 1.91 8.51 18.57
N HIS A 685 0.84 7.75 18.87
CA HIS A 685 0.15 7.84 20.16
C HIS A 685 1.07 7.43 21.33
N LEU A 686 1.94 6.44 21.10
CA LEU A 686 2.82 5.90 22.13
C LEU A 686 4.15 6.64 22.27
N ALA A 687 4.55 7.45 21.28
CA ALA A 687 5.87 8.08 21.22
C ALA A 687 6.26 8.95 22.43
N TYR A 688 5.28 9.45 23.19
CA TYR A 688 5.50 10.30 24.37
C TYR A 688 5.18 9.59 25.70
N GLN A 689 4.91 8.28 25.68
CA GLN A 689 4.56 7.54 26.88
C GLN A 689 5.82 6.94 27.51
N GLU A 690 6.16 7.43 28.71
CA GLU A 690 7.21 6.87 29.54
C GLU A 690 6.62 5.99 30.64
N TYR A 691 7.23 4.85 30.88
CA TYR A 691 6.83 3.89 31.91
C TYR A 691 7.91 3.80 32.97
N LYS A 692 7.50 3.81 34.24
CA LYS A 692 8.42 3.64 35.38
C LYS A 692 9.07 2.26 35.41
N GLU A 693 8.39 1.26 34.85
CA GLU A 693 8.81 -0.14 34.78
C GLU A 693 8.50 -0.71 33.40
N GLN A 694 8.97 -1.94 33.13
CA GLN A 694 8.55 -2.69 31.95
C GLN A 694 7.03 -2.89 31.95
N PRO A 695 6.31 -2.47 30.89
CA PRO A 695 4.86 -2.45 30.88
C PRO A 695 4.24 -3.85 30.69
N VAL A 696 2.93 -3.95 30.98
CA VAL A 696 2.09 -5.08 30.54
C VAL A 696 1.42 -4.73 29.23
N ALA A 697 1.73 -5.45 28.16
CA ALA A 697 1.26 -5.12 26.82
C ALA A 697 -0.03 -5.87 26.46
N PHE A 698 -1.09 -5.11 26.17
CA PHE A 698 -2.33 -5.64 25.58
C PHE A 698 -2.24 -5.52 24.06
N TYR A 699 -2.27 -6.65 23.36
CA TYR A 699 -2.01 -6.71 21.93
C TYR A 699 -3.14 -7.33 21.13
N GLY A 700 -3.44 -6.73 19.97
CA GLY A 700 -4.29 -7.35 18.95
C GLY A 700 -5.27 -6.39 18.27
N SER A 701 -6.51 -6.82 18.07
CA SER A 701 -7.45 -6.18 17.13
C SER A 701 -8.12 -4.91 17.66
N SER A 702 -9.08 -4.37 16.89
CA SER A 702 -9.86 -3.18 17.28
C SER A 702 -10.58 -3.34 18.61
N THR A 703 -10.85 -4.57 19.06
CA THR A 703 -11.41 -4.82 20.40
C THR A 703 -10.46 -4.40 21.50
N VAL A 704 -9.14 -4.54 21.31
CA VAL A 704 -8.13 -4.00 22.22
C VAL A 704 -8.01 -2.49 22.00
N ARG A 705 -7.87 -2.04 20.76
CA ARG A 705 -7.66 -0.61 20.42
C ARG A 705 -8.75 0.32 20.97
N LEU A 706 -10.01 -0.08 20.86
CA LEU A 706 -11.18 0.76 21.19
C LEU A 706 -11.61 0.65 22.66
N TRP A 707 -10.75 0.12 23.52
CA TRP A 707 -11.03 0.00 24.95
C TRP A 707 -10.98 1.38 25.63
N ASN A 708 -12.12 2.08 25.61
CA ASN A 708 -12.21 3.51 25.95
C ASN A 708 -11.69 3.87 27.36
N ASP A 709 -11.95 3.02 28.37
CA ASP A 709 -11.52 3.24 29.76
C ASP A 709 -10.24 2.47 30.13
N PHE A 710 -9.45 2.03 29.13
CA PHE A 710 -8.25 1.22 29.36
C PHE A 710 -7.27 1.87 30.33
N THR A 711 -6.95 3.14 30.11
CA THR A 711 -6.04 3.90 30.97
C THR A 711 -6.60 4.04 32.38
N HIS A 712 -7.90 4.27 32.54
CA HIS A 712 -8.50 4.36 33.88
C HIS A 712 -8.36 3.05 34.65
N ASN A 713 -8.60 1.92 33.99
CA ASN A 713 -8.66 0.61 34.65
C ASN A 713 -7.29 -0.01 34.90
N PHE A 714 -6.27 0.33 34.10
CA PHE A 714 -4.98 -0.38 34.14
C PHE A 714 -3.73 0.50 34.24
N ARG A 715 -3.85 1.84 34.32
CA ARG A 715 -2.69 2.73 34.41
C ARG A 715 -1.81 2.46 35.63
N ASP A 716 -2.41 2.22 36.79
CA ASP A 716 -1.68 1.92 38.03
C ASP A 716 -0.96 0.56 37.99
N LYS A 717 -1.21 -0.24 36.94
CA LYS A 717 -0.56 -1.52 36.68
C LYS A 717 0.49 -1.44 35.56
N ASN A 718 0.86 -0.24 35.10
CA ASN A 718 1.76 -0.01 33.96
C ASN A 718 1.31 -0.75 32.68
N ALA A 719 -0.01 -0.85 32.44
CA ALA A 719 -0.52 -1.50 31.24
C ALA A 719 -0.54 -0.57 30.04
N ILE A 720 -0.32 -1.14 28.85
CA ILE A 720 -0.23 -0.41 27.59
C ILE A 720 -1.11 -1.05 26.54
N ASN A 721 -1.80 -0.22 25.76
CA ASN A 721 -2.69 -0.67 24.70
C ASN A 721 -1.94 -0.62 23.37
N LEU A 722 -1.63 -1.80 22.84
CA LEU A 722 -0.95 -2.00 21.57
C LEU A 722 -1.90 -2.55 20.49
N GLY A 723 -3.21 -2.32 20.66
CA GLY A 723 -4.21 -2.72 19.68
C GLY A 723 -4.23 -1.80 18.47
N PHE A 724 -4.45 -2.35 17.28
CA PHE A 724 -4.59 -1.57 16.03
C PHE A 724 -5.81 -2.01 15.20
N SER A 725 -6.27 -1.13 14.32
CA SER A 725 -7.59 -1.27 13.67
C SER A 725 -7.60 -2.46 12.71
N GLY A 726 -8.64 -3.30 12.79
CA GLY A 726 -8.82 -4.42 11.87
C GLY A 726 -7.77 -5.53 11.95
N ALA A 727 -6.86 -5.52 12.94
CA ALA A 727 -5.75 -6.47 12.99
C ALA A 727 -6.23 -7.93 12.90
N THR A 728 -5.59 -8.68 12.02
CA THR A 728 -5.61 -10.15 11.96
C THR A 728 -4.44 -10.70 12.77
N LEU A 729 -4.43 -11.99 13.09
CA LEU A 729 -3.26 -12.61 13.73
C LEU A 729 -2.04 -12.57 12.81
N GLU A 730 -2.22 -12.70 11.49
CA GLU A 730 -1.14 -12.56 10.52
C GLU A 730 -0.49 -11.17 10.61
N ALA A 731 -1.30 -10.11 10.68
CA ALA A 731 -0.79 -8.75 10.91
C ALA A 731 -0.10 -8.61 12.28
N CYS A 732 -0.62 -9.27 13.32
CA CYS A 732 0.00 -9.28 14.64
C CYS A 732 1.38 -9.96 14.63
N VAL A 733 1.53 -11.06 13.90
CA VAL A 733 2.82 -11.72 13.70
C VAL A 733 3.77 -10.81 12.93
N TYR A 734 3.28 -10.17 11.87
CA TYR A 734 4.08 -9.32 10.99
C TYR A 734 4.63 -8.09 11.71
N TYR A 735 3.80 -7.38 12.49
CA TYR A 735 4.20 -6.16 13.19
C TYR A 735 4.74 -6.38 14.60
N PHE A 736 4.89 -7.63 15.05
CA PHE A 736 5.34 -7.95 16.40
C PHE A 736 6.64 -7.22 16.78
N GLU A 737 7.66 -7.29 15.93
CA GLU A 737 8.97 -6.69 16.19
C GLU A 737 8.89 -5.16 16.30
N ARG A 738 7.99 -4.55 15.53
CA ARG A 738 7.84 -3.10 15.44
C ARG A 738 6.94 -2.52 16.54
N ILE A 739 5.91 -3.27 16.95
CA ILE A 739 4.95 -2.81 17.97
C ILE A 739 5.35 -3.27 19.37
N ILE A 740 5.80 -4.51 19.55
CA ILE A 740 6.01 -5.09 20.90
C ILE A 740 7.40 -4.79 21.44
N LEU A 741 8.45 -5.08 20.66
CA LEU A 741 9.83 -5.06 21.16
C LEU A 741 10.31 -3.69 21.65
N PRO A 742 9.92 -2.54 21.06
CA PRO A 742 10.33 -1.24 21.57
C PRO A 742 9.92 -1.00 23.03
N HIS A 743 8.83 -1.63 23.48
CA HIS A 743 8.30 -1.46 24.83
C HIS A 743 8.85 -2.47 25.85
N LYS A 744 9.53 -3.54 25.41
CA LYS A 744 10.11 -4.58 26.27
C LYS A 744 9.16 -5.03 27.39
N PRO A 745 7.93 -5.49 27.06
CA PRO A 745 6.93 -5.76 28.06
C PRO A 745 7.35 -6.94 28.96
N ARG A 746 6.95 -6.87 30.22
CA ARG A 746 7.15 -7.97 31.18
C ARG A 746 6.11 -9.09 31.04
N SER A 747 4.96 -8.78 30.43
CA SER A 747 3.83 -9.70 30.24
C SER A 747 3.01 -9.26 29.02
N LEU A 748 2.38 -10.23 28.33
CA LEU A 748 1.52 -10.00 27.17
C LEU A 748 0.09 -10.49 27.43
N VAL A 749 -0.89 -9.70 27.03
CA VAL A 749 -2.32 -10.06 26.99
C VAL A 749 -2.79 -9.94 25.55
N ILE A 750 -3.15 -11.06 24.92
CA ILE A 750 -3.39 -11.14 23.47
C ILE A 750 -4.87 -11.40 23.19
N TYR A 751 -5.47 -10.56 22.35
CA TYR A 751 -6.80 -10.76 21.77
C TYR A 751 -6.78 -10.50 20.26
N ALA A 752 -6.91 -11.54 19.45
CA ALA A 752 -7.07 -11.47 18.00
C ALA A 752 -7.77 -12.74 17.48
N GLY A 753 -8.09 -12.82 16.19
CA GLY A 753 -8.70 -14.01 15.58
C GLY A 753 -10.17 -13.85 15.18
N ASP A 754 -10.90 -12.87 15.72
CA ASP A 754 -12.29 -12.63 15.30
C ASP A 754 -12.37 -12.08 13.86
N ASN A 755 -11.41 -11.24 13.47
CA ASN A 755 -11.26 -10.77 12.08
C ASN A 755 -10.79 -11.88 11.14
N ASP A 756 -9.86 -12.73 11.57
CA ASP A 756 -9.37 -13.86 10.78
C ASP A 756 -10.51 -14.83 10.42
N ILE A 757 -11.35 -15.18 11.41
CA ILE A 757 -12.56 -16.00 11.20
C ILE A 757 -13.58 -15.24 10.33
N GLY A 758 -13.70 -13.92 10.52
CA GLY A 758 -14.49 -13.03 9.66
C GLY A 758 -14.08 -13.11 8.20
N ASN A 759 -12.77 -13.22 7.94
CA ASN A 759 -12.15 -13.41 6.63
C ASN A 759 -12.04 -14.89 6.24
N HIS A 760 -12.99 -15.71 6.71
CA HIS A 760 -13.13 -17.12 6.34
C HIS A 760 -11.99 -18.07 6.74
N CYS A 761 -11.07 -17.66 7.63
CA CYS A 761 -10.10 -18.60 8.20
C CYS A 761 -10.79 -19.64 9.08
N ASN A 762 -10.42 -20.91 8.90
CA ASN A 762 -10.84 -21.97 9.80
C ASN A 762 -10.05 -21.95 11.12
N SER A 763 -10.51 -22.71 12.13
CA SER A 763 -9.91 -22.70 13.46
C SER A 763 -8.44 -23.14 13.48
N ASN A 764 -8.04 -24.10 12.64
CA ASN A 764 -6.66 -24.58 12.59
C ASN A 764 -5.71 -23.48 12.11
N LYS A 765 -6.08 -22.76 11.03
CA LYS A 765 -5.27 -21.64 10.52
C LYS A 765 -5.09 -20.54 11.57
N VAL A 766 -6.14 -20.23 12.32
CA VAL A 766 -6.09 -19.25 13.42
C VAL A 766 -5.15 -19.72 14.53
N VAL A 767 -5.21 -21.00 14.91
CA VAL A 767 -4.33 -21.59 15.93
C VAL A 767 -2.87 -21.63 15.46
N ASP A 768 -2.61 -21.93 14.19
CA ASP A 768 -1.26 -21.93 13.61
C ASP A 768 -0.63 -20.53 13.70
N LEU A 769 -1.40 -19.47 13.45
CA LEU A 769 -0.92 -18.08 13.59
C LEU A 769 -0.65 -17.71 15.06
N TYR A 770 -1.47 -18.21 16.01
CA TYR A 770 -1.16 -18.08 17.43
C TYR A 770 0.15 -18.78 17.79
N ILE A 771 0.40 -19.99 17.26
CA ILE A 771 1.66 -20.71 17.47
C ILE A 771 2.83 -19.89 16.93
N GLU A 772 2.72 -19.33 15.74
CA GLU A 772 3.75 -18.49 15.14
C GLU A 772 4.04 -17.24 15.99
N LEU A 773 3.00 -16.57 16.48
CA LEU A 773 3.14 -15.42 17.39
C LEU A 773 3.82 -15.82 18.71
N LEU A 774 3.44 -16.96 19.31
CA LEU A 774 4.07 -17.48 20.53
C LEU A 774 5.54 -17.84 20.29
N GLN A 775 5.90 -18.40 19.13
CA GLN A 775 7.29 -18.68 18.75
C GLN A 775 8.11 -17.40 18.60
N LYS A 776 7.54 -16.33 18.05
CA LYS A 776 8.19 -15.00 18.03
C LYS A 776 8.42 -14.46 19.44
N ILE A 777 7.41 -14.58 20.31
CA ILE A 777 7.54 -14.19 21.72
C ILE A 777 8.67 -14.98 22.39
N ASP A 778 8.73 -16.29 22.23
CA ASP A 778 9.78 -17.11 22.85
C ASP A 778 11.19 -16.78 22.32
N ARG A 779 11.30 -16.39 21.05
CA ARG A 779 12.55 -15.99 20.43
C ARG A 779 13.07 -14.65 20.96
N HIS A 780 12.19 -13.65 21.11
CA HIS A 780 12.59 -12.28 21.42
C HIS A 780 12.41 -11.87 22.88
N LEU A 781 11.46 -12.51 23.59
CA LEU A 781 11.07 -12.23 24.97
C LEU A 781 10.96 -13.55 25.76
N PRO A 782 12.07 -14.30 25.93
CA PRO A 782 12.03 -15.64 26.47
C PRO A 782 11.45 -15.66 27.89
N GLY A 783 10.46 -16.53 28.11
CA GLY A 783 9.91 -16.85 29.43
C GLY A 783 8.83 -15.90 29.97
N ILE A 784 8.49 -14.82 29.26
CA ILE A 784 7.46 -13.88 29.75
C ILE A 784 6.07 -14.53 29.84
N PRO A 785 5.24 -14.14 30.83
CA PRO A 785 3.84 -14.52 30.91
C PRO A 785 3.04 -14.07 29.68
N VAL A 786 2.18 -14.97 29.18
CA VAL A 786 1.26 -14.69 28.08
C VAL A 786 -0.17 -15.07 28.48
N THR A 787 -1.10 -14.15 28.33
CA THR A 787 -2.53 -14.37 28.53
C THR A 787 -3.24 -14.36 27.20
N LEU A 788 -3.91 -15.46 26.85
CA LEU A 788 -4.75 -15.58 25.66
C LEU A 788 -6.19 -15.30 26.05
N ILE A 789 -6.79 -14.24 25.54
CA ILE A 789 -8.21 -13.92 25.75
C ILE A 789 -9.04 -14.73 24.75
N SER A 790 -10.17 -15.27 25.21
CA SER A 790 -11.18 -15.88 24.34
C SER A 790 -11.63 -14.96 23.20
N ILE A 791 -11.71 -15.50 21.98
CA ILE A 791 -12.30 -14.82 20.83
C ILE A 791 -13.80 -14.62 21.07
N LYS A 792 -14.30 -13.38 20.93
CA LYS A 792 -15.71 -13.06 21.13
C LYS A 792 -16.55 -13.44 19.90
N CYS A 793 -17.78 -13.91 20.12
CA CYS A 793 -18.81 -13.89 19.09
C CYS A 793 -19.64 -12.61 19.23
N SER A 794 -19.62 -11.75 18.20
CA SER A 794 -20.51 -10.59 18.12
C SER A 794 -21.82 -10.97 17.41
N PRO A 795 -22.91 -10.20 17.57
CA PRO A 795 -24.14 -10.46 16.82
C PRO A 795 -23.90 -10.52 15.30
N THR A 796 -23.05 -9.63 14.77
CA THR A 796 -22.64 -9.65 13.35
C THR A 796 -21.93 -10.95 12.94
N ARG A 797 -21.27 -11.64 13.87
CA ARG A 797 -20.54 -12.91 13.63
C ARG A 797 -21.27 -14.15 14.16
N LEU A 798 -22.57 -14.06 14.45
CA LEU A 798 -23.33 -15.17 15.04
C LEU A 798 -23.27 -16.45 14.18
N LYS A 799 -23.28 -16.32 12.86
CA LYS A 799 -23.15 -17.45 11.92
C LYS A 799 -21.81 -18.20 12.05
N MET A 800 -20.79 -17.56 12.62
CA MET A 800 -19.44 -18.10 12.80
C MET A 800 -19.19 -18.65 14.22
N ARG A 801 -20.21 -18.61 15.10
CA ARG A 801 -20.08 -19.00 16.52
C ARG A 801 -19.42 -20.36 16.73
N LYS A 802 -19.80 -21.37 15.94
CA LYS A 802 -19.23 -22.73 16.03
C LYS A 802 -17.71 -22.74 15.80
N THR A 803 -17.23 -21.99 14.80
CA THR A 803 -15.80 -21.87 14.52
C THR A 803 -15.09 -21.14 15.65
N ILE A 804 -15.69 -20.05 16.17
CA ILE A 804 -15.15 -19.29 17.31
C ILE A 804 -15.02 -20.17 18.56
N GLU A 805 -16.05 -20.92 18.92
CA GLU A 805 -16.05 -21.83 20.07
C GLU A 805 -15.04 -22.98 19.89
N LEU A 806 -14.90 -23.53 18.67
CA LEU A 806 -13.88 -24.53 18.36
C LEU A 806 -12.47 -23.96 18.54
N THR A 807 -12.21 -22.78 18.00
CA THR A 807 -10.91 -22.09 18.15
C THR A 807 -10.61 -21.82 19.62
N ASN A 808 -11.57 -21.30 20.39
CA ASN A 808 -11.42 -21.06 21.83
C ASN A 808 -11.05 -22.34 22.60
N ASN A 809 -11.68 -23.47 22.26
CA ASN A 809 -11.31 -24.77 22.84
C ASN A 809 -9.88 -25.21 22.49
N GLN A 810 -9.42 -24.91 21.27
CA GLN A 810 -8.03 -25.16 20.87
C GLN A 810 -7.05 -24.23 21.61
N LEU A 811 -7.40 -22.96 21.84
CA LEU A 811 -6.59 -22.01 22.60
C LEU A 811 -6.42 -22.43 24.07
N ILE A 812 -7.45 -23.01 24.69
CA ILE A 812 -7.33 -23.60 26.04
C ILE A 812 -6.26 -24.70 26.06
N ARG A 813 -6.19 -25.53 25.00
CA ARG A 813 -5.17 -26.59 24.90
C ARG A 813 -3.79 -26.00 24.62
N LEU A 814 -3.69 -25.03 23.72
CA LEU A 814 -2.44 -24.34 23.38
C LEU A 814 -1.83 -23.64 24.60
N ALA A 815 -2.64 -22.99 25.43
CA ALA A 815 -2.16 -22.35 26.66
C ALA A 815 -1.50 -23.36 27.63
N LYS A 816 -1.84 -24.65 27.56
CA LYS A 816 -1.23 -25.71 28.38
C LYS A 816 0.07 -26.26 27.79
N THR A 817 0.35 -26.05 26.50
CA THR A 817 1.56 -26.58 25.85
C THR A 817 2.77 -25.66 26.00
N ARG A 818 2.55 -24.37 26.31
CA ARG A 818 3.63 -23.39 26.54
C ARG A 818 3.67 -22.98 28.02
N PRO A 819 4.82 -23.10 28.71
CA PRO A 819 4.98 -22.58 30.08
C PRO A 819 4.63 -21.09 30.18
N ASN A 820 4.25 -20.63 31.37
CA ASN A 820 3.86 -19.23 31.61
C ASN A 820 2.79 -18.71 30.63
N THR A 821 1.82 -19.55 30.27
CA THR A 821 0.69 -19.15 29.42
C THR A 821 -0.64 -19.46 30.12
N GLN A 822 -1.59 -18.53 30.10
CA GLN A 822 -2.93 -18.72 30.62
C GLN A 822 -3.99 -18.37 29.58
N TYR A 823 -5.11 -19.08 29.60
CA TYR A 823 -6.30 -18.74 28.83
C TYR A 823 -7.32 -18.08 29.76
N VAL A 824 -7.89 -16.96 29.35
CA VAL A 824 -8.95 -16.25 30.08
C VAL A 824 -10.20 -16.17 29.21
N ASP A 825 -11.30 -16.75 29.71
CA ASP A 825 -12.60 -16.68 29.07
C ASP A 825 -13.30 -15.36 29.42
N LEU A 826 -13.37 -14.46 28.44
CA LEU A 826 -14.15 -13.24 28.47
C LEU A 826 -15.41 -13.33 27.58
N PHE A 827 -15.49 -14.31 26.68
CA PHE A 827 -16.63 -14.48 25.77
C PHE A 827 -17.88 -14.86 26.56
N SER A 828 -17.78 -15.74 27.56
CA SER A 828 -18.94 -16.10 28.40
C SER A 828 -19.58 -14.92 29.13
N THR A 829 -18.83 -13.85 29.43
CA THR A 829 -19.38 -12.64 30.06
C THR A 829 -20.40 -11.92 29.16
N LEU A 830 -20.26 -12.10 27.84
CA LEU A 830 -21.13 -11.51 26.81
C LEU A 830 -22.40 -12.33 26.55
N LEU A 831 -22.52 -13.51 27.17
CA LEU A 831 -23.67 -14.38 27.05
C LEU A 831 -24.64 -14.17 28.21
N ASP A 832 -25.93 -14.33 27.92
CA ASP A 832 -26.96 -14.41 28.95
C ASP A 832 -27.05 -15.82 29.57
N LYS A 833 -27.99 -16.01 30.49
CA LYS A 833 -28.21 -17.29 31.18
C LYS A 833 -28.69 -18.42 30.26
N HIS A 834 -29.15 -18.11 29.05
CA HIS A 834 -29.59 -19.06 28.02
C HIS A 834 -28.47 -19.34 27.01
N GLY A 835 -27.32 -18.67 27.12
CA GLY A 835 -26.22 -18.79 26.18
C GLY A 835 -26.38 -17.90 24.94
N GLU A 836 -27.30 -16.94 24.94
CA GLU A 836 -27.52 -15.99 23.85
C GLU A 836 -26.69 -14.72 24.03
N ILE A 837 -26.37 -14.06 22.92
CA ILE A 837 -25.53 -12.84 22.94
C ILE A 837 -26.32 -11.66 23.52
N LYS A 838 -25.76 -11.00 24.54
CA LYS A 838 -26.30 -9.74 25.08
C LYS A 838 -26.04 -8.57 24.12
N GLU A 839 -26.96 -8.32 23.17
CA GLU A 839 -26.80 -7.25 22.16
C GLU A 839 -26.54 -5.87 22.77
N ASN A 840 -27.07 -5.59 23.97
CA ASN A 840 -26.87 -4.32 24.69
C ASN A 840 -25.44 -4.09 25.20
N LEU A 841 -24.53 -5.05 25.01
CA LEU A 841 -23.10 -4.96 25.31
C LEU A 841 -22.25 -4.59 24.07
N PHE A 842 -22.89 -4.41 22.92
CA PHE A 842 -22.25 -4.01 21.68
C PHE A 842 -22.62 -2.57 21.32
N GLU A 843 -21.78 -1.95 20.50
CA GLU A 843 -22.05 -0.67 19.85
C GLU A 843 -23.15 -0.81 18.78
N GLY A 844 -23.60 0.32 18.25
CA GLY A 844 -24.66 0.35 17.23
C GLY A 844 -24.37 -0.50 15.99
N ASP A 845 -23.09 -0.78 15.70
CA ASP A 845 -22.63 -1.62 14.59
C ASP A 845 -22.71 -3.14 14.85
N LYS A 846 -23.13 -3.54 16.05
CA LYS A 846 -23.24 -4.93 16.51
C LYS A 846 -21.97 -5.77 16.35
N LEU A 847 -20.80 -5.14 16.23
CA LEU A 847 -19.51 -5.80 16.06
C LEU A 847 -18.55 -5.46 17.20
N HIS A 848 -18.47 -4.19 17.56
CA HIS A 848 -17.57 -3.70 18.60
C HIS A 848 -18.26 -3.66 19.97
N LEU A 849 -17.46 -3.83 21.03
CA LEU A 849 -17.95 -3.77 22.41
C LEU A 849 -18.18 -2.33 22.83
N ASN A 850 -19.23 -2.10 23.64
CA ASN A 850 -19.46 -0.80 24.28
C ASN A 850 -18.81 -0.74 25.68
N SER A 851 -18.91 0.42 26.34
CA SER A 851 -18.31 0.64 27.66
C SER A 851 -18.74 -0.38 28.73
N LYS A 852 -19.99 -0.86 28.71
CA LYS A 852 -20.49 -1.85 29.67
C LYS A 852 -19.82 -3.22 29.51
N ALA A 853 -19.56 -3.62 28.26
CA ALA A 853 -18.80 -4.85 28.00
C ALA A 853 -17.36 -4.73 28.51
N TYR A 854 -16.71 -3.59 28.24
CA TYR A 854 -15.34 -3.36 28.67
C TYR A 854 -15.19 -3.33 30.20
N GLU A 855 -16.20 -2.83 30.93
CA GLU A 855 -16.23 -2.89 32.40
C GLU A 855 -16.26 -4.34 32.92
N LEU A 856 -17.08 -5.20 32.32
CA LEU A 856 -17.12 -6.63 32.63
C LEU A 856 -15.77 -7.31 32.36
N TRP A 857 -15.18 -7.03 31.20
CA TRP A 857 -13.88 -7.58 30.81
C TRP A 857 -12.75 -7.11 31.74
N SER A 858 -12.72 -5.83 32.10
CA SER A 858 -11.74 -5.29 33.05
C SER A 858 -11.87 -5.94 34.41
N THR A 859 -13.08 -6.05 34.94
CA THR A 859 -13.35 -6.73 36.22
C THR A 859 -12.84 -8.17 36.18
N LYS A 860 -13.14 -8.90 35.10
CA LYS A 860 -12.73 -10.31 34.96
C LYS A 860 -11.21 -10.49 34.86
N LEU A 861 -10.51 -9.61 34.15
CA LEU A 861 -9.05 -9.66 34.05
C LEU A 861 -8.34 -9.34 35.38
N LEU A 862 -8.93 -8.45 36.19
CA LEU A 862 -8.41 -8.13 37.52
C LEU A 862 -8.51 -9.31 38.50
N GLU A 863 -9.39 -10.29 38.26
CA GLU A 863 -9.38 -11.55 39.04
C GLU A 863 -8.08 -12.36 38.83
N THR A 864 -7.42 -12.18 37.69
CA THR A 864 -6.16 -12.84 37.32
C THR A 864 -4.93 -11.95 37.49
N GLU A 865 -5.04 -10.91 38.33
CA GLU A 865 -4.04 -9.85 38.42
C GLU A 865 -2.62 -10.36 38.71
N SER A 866 -2.50 -11.36 39.60
CA SER A 866 -1.21 -11.92 40.01
C SER A 866 -0.42 -12.56 38.86
N PHE A 867 -1.11 -13.12 37.86
CA PHE A 867 -0.45 -13.67 36.67
C PHE A 867 -0.13 -12.59 35.64
N ILE A 868 -1.06 -11.64 35.43
CA ILE A 868 -0.97 -10.66 34.35
C ILE A 868 0.01 -9.53 34.70
N PHE A 869 -0.06 -8.98 35.92
CA PHE A 869 0.57 -7.69 36.26
C PHE A 869 1.74 -7.75 37.24
N GLN A 870 1.87 -8.81 38.04
CA GLN A 870 2.82 -8.87 39.17
C GLN A 870 4.13 -9.64 38.89
N LYS A 871 4.30 -10.20 37.69
CA LYS A 871 5.48 -11.00 37.33
C LYS A 871 6.53 -10.24 36.53
#